data_AF-A0A1V6Q4Y0-F1
#
_entry.id   AF-A0A1V6Q4Y0-F1
#
_cell.length_a   1.000
_cell.length_b   1.000
_cell.length_c   1.000
_cell.angle_alpha   90.00
_cell.angle_beta   90.00
_cell.angle_gamma   90.00
#
_symmetry.space_group_name_H-M   'P 1'
#
loop_
_entity.id
_entity.type
_entity.pdbx_description
1 polymer ?
#
loop_
_entity_poly.entity_id
_entity_poly.type
_entity_poly.pdbx_seq_one_letter_code
_entity_poly.pdbx_strand_id
1 'polypeptide(L)'
;MSGVKARLSGVLGHFSTASSTPAHFEHRINHHTLSPTFFLPRAAAIEPEAEAIYHITANDKVLRRTYRETADRARGLAFYLKKHGFKRVGILCPNTPAFLESIFGIAAAGAVNVAVNYRLKKEDIAYIFEHGDADVIIVDEEFVPLLETYRSQHPDVPLIVDSDTDATEGELTGPFDEAVLEGLKYDFDNGAQGWEGLQSQAADEESIIALAYTSGTTAKPKGVEFTHRGCYLAALANVVESGLNYHRGRARYLWTLPMFHAMGWTFPWAVTAARGTHYCLRKIDYPEIWRLLKEEHITHFNAAPTVNTLLCNAKEAEKLPKPVRVTVAASPPTAHLFEQMSDLNLHPVHVYGMTETYGPITKGYFLPEWDTLPLKEKYQKMARQGHGFISSLPARVIKTDVSDGTITDVSKDGQEIGEIVFIGNICARGYFKDPEATRKLFAGGVLHSGDLAVWHPDGAIQILDRAKDIIISGGENISSVALESMLVTHPDILEAGVVSVPDSHWGERPKAFVTVKQGKFLDGPEVITWARNVSGISKFMIPREVEVVAELPKTSTADSLPAEMAPRLLQTGRSPSAAPSETSGSTSPERAADDDTDFFMAQANDSQSSIGVANFRDSHPQNVQPMPLPPIGRLPPEILIAIFSKLTLPSDMLNCMLVCRGWAVNSVGILWHRPSCNSWSNLTSVTASVGKQDSLFNYADLIKRLNLSALGDVSDGTVVPFVQCKRIERLTLTNCSQLTDTGVSDLVDGNRHLQALDVSELRHLTDHTLNTVSRNCPRLQGLNITGCSKITDESLFVVSQNCRQIKRLKLNGVSNISNRSIQSFAENCPSILEIDLHDCKLVTSPSVTALIVTLRHLRELRLAHCIEVDDSAFLKLPEFATYDSLRILDLTACENVKDDAVERIVHAAPRLRNLVLAKCRFITDRSVMAICRLGKNLHYVHLGHCSNITDSAVSRLVKSCNRIRYIDLACCNLLTDHSVQQLATLPKLRRIGLVKCQAITDQSILALAHPKTSHPSVSSLERVHLSYCTRLHRGGIHALLNNCPRLTHLSLTGVPPFLTQELTKFCREAPKEFTQQQRDVFCVFSGDGVNRLRDHLNQHESSPHEETEATMYDDDEELDEDEGQMTGLMNATVINDGDDDYIDVGPMNT
;
A
#
# COMPACT_ATOMS: atom_id res chain seq x y z
N MET A 1 25.03 -26.18 51.68
CA MET A 1 25.28 -25.92 50.25
C MET A 1 24.18 -26.57 49.44
N SER A 2 23.23 -25.78 48.93
CA SER A 2 22.18 -26.31 48.06
C SER A 2 22.76 -26.55 46.67
N GLY A 3 22.64 -27.78 46.17
CA GLY A 3 23.19 -28.20 44.89
C GLY A 3 22.63 -27.38 43.73
N VAL A 4 23.43 -27.24 42.67
CA VAL A 4 23.10 -26.50 41.44
C VAL A 4 21.70 -26.86 40.89
N LYS A 5 21.26 -28.12 41.07
CA LYS A 5 19.91 -28.62 40.73
C LYS A 5 18.76 -27.98 41.53
N ALA A 6 18.98 -27.61 42.80
CA ALA A 6 17.97 -26.97 43.66
C ALA A 6 17.86 -25.45 43.42
N ARG A 7 18.94 -24.80 42.99
CA ARG A 7 18.94 -23.38 42.57
C ARG A 7 18.37 -23.20 41.17
N LEU A 8 18.50 -24.23 40.33
CA LEU A 8 17.83 -24.32 39.03
C LEU A 8 16.39 -24.85 39.16
N SER A 9 16.02 -25.65 40.16
CA SER A 9 14.63 -26.15 40.31
C SER A 9 13.60 -25.06 40.63
N GLY A 10 14.03 -23.95 41.25
CA GLY A 10 13.20 -22.74 41.37
C GLY A 10 12.97 -22.01 40.04
N VAL A 11 13.85 -22.20 39.05
CA VAL A 11 13.73 -21.68 37.68
C VAL A 11 13.00 -22.67 36.77
N LEU A 12 13.14 -23.98 37.03
CA LEU A 12 12.51 -25.07 36.28
C LEU A 12 11.00 -25.22 36.52
N GLY A 13 10.44 -24.60 37.56
CA GLY A 13 8.99 -24.57 37.82
C GLY A 13 8.17 -23.88 36.73
N HIS A 14 8.80 -23.10 35.85
CA HIS A 14 8.11 -22.43 34.74
C HIS A 14 8.12 -23.21 33.42
N PHE A 15 8.94 -24.26 33.27
CA PHE A 15 9.19 -24.84 31.94
C PHE A 15 9.44 -26.36 31.90
N SER A 16 8.97 -27.15 32.87
CA SER A 16 8.94 -28.63 32.73
C SER A 16 7.79 -29.02 31.77
N THR A 17 8.00 -29.80 30.71
CA THR A 17 8.38 -31.21 30.79
C THR A 17 9.45 -31.66 29.80
N ALA A 18 10.21 -32.65 30.27
CA ALA A 18 11.38 -33.24 29.67
C ALA A 18 11.09 -34.21 28.52
N SER A 19 12.02 -34.30 27.57
CA SER A 19 12.64 -35.58 27.19
C SER A 19 13.99 -35.33 26.53
N SER A 20 14.98 -36.10 26.98
CA SER A 20 16.38 -36.12 26.53
C SER A 20 16.57 -37.06 25.33
N THR A 21 17.35 -36.68 24.32
CA THR A 21 18.33 -37.60 23.68
C THR A 21 19.39 -36.84 22.85
N PRO A 22 20.59 -37.44 22.64
CA PRO A 22 21.85 -36.71 22.41
C PRO A 22 22.44 -36.79 20.97
N ALA A 23 23.34 -35.83 20.68
CA ALA A 23 24.34 -35.73 19.59
C ALA A 23 23.86 -35.79 18.12
N HIS A 24 23.98 -34.70 17.35
CA HIS A 24 23.54 -34.65 15.94
C HIS A 24 24.67 -34.44 14.91
N PHE A 25 24.78 -35.46 14.04
CA PHE A 25 25.35 -35.44 12.70
C PHE A 25 24.58 -34.46 11.80
N GLU A 26 25.24 -33.46 11.19
CA GLU A 26 24.57 -32.48 10.33
C GLU A 26 24.59 -32.93 8.86
N HIS A 27 23.49 -33.54 8.47
CA HIS A 27 23.20 -34.08 7.15
C HIS A 27 22.43 -33.03 6.33
N ARG A 28 22.86 -32.74 5.09
CA ARG A 28 22.15 -31.84 4.16
C ARG A 28 21.60 -32.54 2.92
N ILE A 29 21.83 -33.84 2.77
CA ILE A 29 21.25 -34.63 1.67
C ILE A 29 19.72 -34.67 1.78
N ASN A 30 19.15 -34.42 2.96
CA ASN A 30 17.69 -34.30 3.17
C ASN A 30 17.13 -32.90 2.86
N HIS A 31 17.88 -32.01 2.21
CA HIS A 31 17.45 -30.64 1.93
C HIS A 31 17.47 -30.33 0.43
N HIS A 32 16.29 -30.04 -0.13
CA HIS A 32 16.11 -29.44 -1.46
C HIS A 32 15.17 -28.23 -1.32
N THR A 33 15.31 -27.21 -2.17
CA THR A 33 14.48 -26.00 -2.10
C THR A 33 13.05 -26.24 -2.54
N LEU A 34 12.09 -25.61 -1.86
CA LEU A 34 10.68 -25.68 -2.17
C LEU A 34 10.32 -24.72 -3.32
N SER A 35 10.44 -25.21 -4.56
CA SER A 35 10.02 -24.49 -5.76
C SER A 35 8.92 -25.26 -6.50
N PRO A 36 7.75 -24.67 -6.76
CA PRO A 36 6.66 -25.37 -7.44
C PRO A 36 6.95 -25.61 -8.93
N THR A 37 7.98 -24.95 -9.49
CA THR A 37 8.48 -25.19 -10.85
C THR A 37 8.85 -26.64 -11.08
N PHE A 38 9.38 -27.32 -10.06
CA PHE A 38 9.78 -28.73 -10.13
C PHE A 38 8.61 -29.70 -10.42
N PHE A 39 7.37 -29.30 -10.17
CA PHE A 39 6.23 -30.19 -10.36
C PHE A 39 6.02 -30.60 -11.83
N LEU A 40 6.28 -29.72 -12.79
CA LEU A 40 6.11 -30.01 -14.22
C LEU A 40 7.11 -31.05 -14.75
N PRO A 41 8.44 -30.88 -14.62
CA PRO A 41 9.39 -31.92 -15.05
C PRO A 41 9.19 -33.23 -14.30
N ARG A 42 8.78 -33.18 -13.03
CA ARG A 42 8.41 -34.39 -12.28
C ARG A 42 7.20 -35.09 -12.89
N ALA A 43 6.14 -34.36 -13.23
CA ALA A 43 4.94 -34.95 -13.84
C ALA A 43 5.26 -35.60 -15.19
N ALA A 44 6.06 -34.92 -16.03
CA ALA A 44 6.53 -35.45 -17.31
C ALA A 44 7.44 -36.69 -17.16
N ALA A 45 8.25 -36.77 -16.10
CA ALA A 45 9.07 -37.95 -15.83
C ALA A 45 8.26 -39.18 -15.38
N ILE A 46 7.11 -38.97 -14.72
CA ILE A 46 6.28 -40.07 -14.20
C ILE A 46 5.29 -40.57 -15.26
N GLU A 47 4.60 -39.66 -15.95
CA GLU A 47 3.55 -39.99 -16.93
C GLU A 47 3.68 -39.09 -18.17
N PRO A 48 4.74 -39.28 -19.01
CA PRO A 48 5.06 -38.37 -20.11
C PRO A 48 3.95 -38.24 -21.14
N GLU A 49 3.30 -39.36 -21.52
CA GLU A 49 2.23 -39.40 -22.53
C GLU A 49 0.86 -38.99 -22.00
N ALA A 50 0.74 -38.78 -20.70
CA ALA A 50 -0.57 -38.53 -20.14
C ALA A 50 -1.00 -37.09 -20.39
N GLU A 51 -2.29 -36.90 -20.65
CA GLU A 51 -2.87 -35.61 -20.99
C GLU A 51 -2.68 -34.61 -19.83
N ALA A 52 -1.97 -33.52 -20.15
CA ALA A 52 -1.72 -32.40 -19.26
C ALA A 52 -2.67 -31.25 -19.54
N ILE A 53 -2.95 -30.97 -20.82
CA ILE A 53 -3.78 -29.82 -21.24
C ILE A 53 -4.82 -30.28 -22.26
N TYR A 54 -6.05 -29.83 -22.06
CA TYR A 54 -7.12 -29.80 -23.07
C TYR A 54 -7.53 -28.35 -23.31
N HIS A 55 -7.69 -27.95 -24.57
CA HIS A 55 -8.14 -26.62 -24.95
C HIS A 55 -8.88 -26.62 -26.28
N ILE A 56 -9.82 -25.69 -26.46
CA ILE A 56 -10.36 -25.33 -27.77
C ILE A 56 -9.73 -23.99 -28.14
N THR A 57 -8.91 -24.00 -29.18
CA THR A 57 -8.13 -22.85 -29.68
C THR A 57 -9.04 -21.79 -30.30
N ALA A 58 -8.50 -20.59 -30.53
CA ALA A 58 -9.22 -19.48 -31.18
C ALA A 58 -9.71 -19.80 -32.61
N ASN A 59 -9.09 -20.79 -33.28
CA ASN A 59 -9.50 -21.30 -34.59
C ASN A 59 -10.41 -22.56 -34.50
N ASP A 60 -11.07 -22.78 -33.36
CA ASP A 60 -12.02 -23.86 -33.08
C ASP A 60 -11.44 -25.29 -33.24
N LYS A 61 -10.14 -25.47 -32.98
CA LYS A 61 -9.49 -26.78 -32.96
C LYS A 61 -9.37 -27.31 -31.53
N VAL A 62 -9.59 -28.61 -31.38
CA VAL A 62 -9.35 -29.30 -30.11
C VAL A 62 -7.85 -29.59 -30.00
N LEU A 63 -7.20 -28.93 -29.06
CA LEU A 63 -5.80 -29.13 -28.72
C LEU A 63 -5.70 -29.99 -27.46
N ARG A 64 -4.93 -31.09 -27.54
CA ARG A 64 -4.59 -31.94 -26.41
C ARG A 64 -3.07 -32.05 -26.35
N ARG A 65 -2.48 -31.72 -25.20
CA ARG A 65 -1.03 -31.82 -24.96
C ARG A 65 -0.74 -32.79 -23.82
N THR A 66 0.26 -33.61 -24.03
CA THR A 66 0.83 -34.52 -23.03
C THR A 66 1.74 -33.75 -22.06
N TYR A 67 2.03 -34.33 -20.90
CA TYR A 67 2.96 -33.74 -19.93
C TYR A 67 4.37 -33.55 -20.50
N ARG A 68 4.83 -34.45 -21.38
CA ARG A 68 6.11 -34.27 -22.08
C ARG A 68 6.09 -33.03 -22.98
N GLU A 69 5.07 -32.89 -23.82
CA GLU A 69 4.96 -31.73 -24.73
C GLU A 69 4.85 -30.43 -23.94
N THR A 70 4.00 -30.37 -22.91
CA THR A 70 3.88 -29.17 -22.05
C THR A 70 5.21 -28.84 -21.36
N ALA A 71 5.94 -29.84 -20.87
CA ALA A 71 7.25 -29.64 -20.26
C ALA A 71 8.30 -29.16 -21.28
N ASP A 72 8.33 -29.74 -22.47
CA ASP A 72 9.27 -29.33 -23.53
C ASP A 72 9.00 -27.88 -23.98
N ARG A 73 7.73 -27.48 -24.10
CA ARG A 73 7.34 -26.12 -24.45
C ARG A 73 7.71 -25.11 -23.37
N ALA A 74 7.40 -25.40 -22.10
CA ALA A 74 7.81 -24.56 -20.97
C ALA A 74 9.35 -24.44 -20.88
N ARG A 75 10.08 -25.54 -21.14
CA ARG A 75 11.54 -25.55 -21.23
C ARG A 75 12.05 -24.66 -22.37
N GLY A 76 11.46 -24.78 -23.56
CA GLY A 76 11.79 -23.95 -24.71
C GLY A 76 11.68 -22.46 -24.37
N LEU A 77 10.51 -22.04 -23.87
CA LEU A 77 10.29 -20.67 -23.41
C LEU A 77 11.32 -20.25 -22.33
N ALA A 78 11.63 -21.13 -21.37
CA ALA A 78 12.60 -20.82 -20.32
C ALA A 78 14.00 -20.51 -20.89
N PHE A 79 14.48 -21.30 -21.86
CA PHE A 79 15.76 -21.05 -22.52
C PHE A 79 15.74 -19.81 -23.39
N TYR A 80 14.63 -19.51 -24.06
CA TYR A 80 14.45 -18.25 -24.78
C TYR A 80 14.60 -17.06 -23.83
N LEU A 81 13.86 -17.05 -22.71
CA LEU A 81 13.96 -15.98 -21.71
C LEU A 81 15.37 -15.85 -21.13
N LYS A 82 16.03 -16.99 -20.86
CA LYS A 82 17.41 -17.04 -20.35
C LYS A 82 18.42 -16.48 -21.36
N LYS A 83 18.30 -16.82 -22.65
CA LYS A 83 19.14 -16.35 -23.75
C LYS A 83 19.07 -14.83 -23.90
N HIS A 84 17.86 -14.28 -23.82
CA HIS A 84 17.63 -12.83 -23.96
C HIS A 84 17.80 -12.05 -22.65
N GLY A 85 18.01 -12.74 -21.53
CA GLY A 85 18.35 -12.13 -20.24
C GLY A 85 17.18 -11.49 -19.49
N PHE A 86 15.93 -11.78 -19.89
CA PHE A 86 14.72 -11.22 -19.27
C PHE A 86 14.56 -11.69 -17.80
N LYS A 87 14.18 -10.77 -16.91
CA LYS A 87 14.07 -11.01 -15.46
C LYS A 87 12.65 -10.87 -14.94
N ARG A 88 11.81 -10.06 -15.58
CA ARG A 88 10.39 -9.91 -15.23
C ARG A 88 9.56 -9.98 -16.50
N VAL A 89 8.64 -10.93 -16.54
CA VAL A 89 7.87 -11.26 -17.74
C VAL A 89 6.41 -10.97 -17.46
N GLY A 90 5.86 -10.01 -18.21
CA GLY A 90 4.43 -9.70 -18.19
C GLY A 90 3.61 -10.77 -18.89
N ILE A 91 2.41 -11.07 -18.39
CA ILE A 91 1.44 -11.94 -19.08
C ILE A 91 0.09 -11.23 -19.17
N LEU A 92 -0.46 -11.14 -20.38
CA LEU A 92 -1.79 -10.62 -20.67
C LEU A 92 -2.56 -11.61 -21.56
N CYS A 93 -3.00 -12.71 -20.97
CA CYS A 93 -3.68 -13.81 -21.67
C CYS A 93 -4.92 -14.28 -20.89
N PRO A 94 -5.92 -14.90 -21.57
CA PRO A 94 -6.95 -15.66 -20.90
C PRO A 94 -6.39 -17.02 -20.41
N ASN A 95 -7.24 -17.94 -19.93
CA ASN A 95 -6.77 -19.26 -19.51
C ASN A 95 -6.46 -20.12 -20.76
N THR A 96 -5.28 -19.93 -21.34
CA THR A 96 -4.77 -20.67 -22.52
C THR A 96 -3.62 -21.60 -22.13
N PRO A 97 -3.27 -22.57 -23.00
CA PRO A 97 -2.06 -23.37 -22.83
C PRO A 97 -0.79 -22.53 -22.70
N ALA A 98 -0.66 -21.44 -23.48
CA ALA A 98 0.50 -20.56 -23.43
C ALA A 98 0.66 -19.85 -22.08
N PHE A 99 -0.44 -19.43 -21.44
CA PHE A 99 -0.40 -18.89 -20.07
C PHE A 99 0.19 -19.93 -19.12
N LEU A 100 -0.36 -21.16 -19.13
CA LEU A 100 0.08 -22.23 -18.24
C LEU A 100 1.55 -22.59 -18.46
N GLU A 101 1.98 -22.72 -19.72
CA GLU A 101 3.38 -22.96 -20.10
C GLU A 101 4.30 -21.83 -19.61
N SER A 102 3.84 -20.57 -19.72
CA SER A 102 4.57 -19.39 -19.25
C SER A 102 4.80 -19.37 -17.73
N ILE A 103 3.82 -19.81 -16.93
CA ILE A 103 3.98 -19.90 -15.46
C ILE A 103 5.20 -20.76 -15.09
N PHE A 104 5.39 -21.89 -15.77
CA PHE A 104 6.54 -22.76 -15.52
C PHE A 104 7.81 -22.28 -16.22
N GLY A 105 7.72 -21.82 -17.47
CA GLY A 105 8.86 -21.37 -18.25
C GLY A 105 9.56 -20.15 -17.65
N ILE A 106 8.80 -19.16 -17.19
CA ILE A 106 9.34 -17.94 -16.53
C ILE A 106 10.10 -18.33 -15.26
N ALA A 107 9.48 -19.14 -14.40
CA ALA A 107 10.13 -19.56 -13.15
C ALA A 107 11.36 -20.44 -13.39
N ALA A 108 11.32 -21.31 -14.41
CA ALA A 108 12.47 -22.15 -14.80
C ALA A 108 13.63 -21.32 -15.39
N ALA A 109 13.35 -20.16 -16.01
CA ALA A 109 14.38 -19.22 -16.42
C ALA A 109 15.02 -18.45 -15.22
N GLY A 110 14.44 -18.57 -14.02
CA GLY A 110 14.81 -17.76 -12.86
C GLY A 110 14.27 -16.32 -12.95
N ALA A 111 13.18 -16.10 -13.69
CA ALA A 111 12.50 -14.82 -13.85
C ALA A 111 11.22 -14.76 -13.02
N VAL A 112 10.67 -13.55 -12.88
CA VAL A 112 9.45 -13.26 -12.10
C VAL A 112 8.26 -13.07 -13.03
N ASN A 113 7.15 -13.73 -12.72
CA ASN A 113 5.90 -13.60 -13.45
C ASN A 113 5.12 -12.33 -13.01
N VAL A 114 4.65 -11.53 -13.97
CA VAL A 114 3.76 -10.38 -13.75
C VAL A 114 2.47 -10.57 -14.56
N ALA A 115 1.56 -11.39 -14.06
CA ALA A 115 0.27 -11.65 -14.70
C ALA A 115 -0.74 -10.52 -14.44
N VAL A 116 -1.45 -10.10 -15.49
CA VAL A 116 -2.38 -8.97 -15.45
C VAL A 116 -3.78 -9.39 -15.89
N ASN A 117 -4.78 -8.82 -15.23
CA ASN A 117 -6.17 -9.00 -15.60
C ASN A 117 -6.48 -8.24 -16.92
N TYR A 118 -6.74 -8.98 -17.99
CA TYR A 118 -7.07 -8.44 -19.32
C TYR A 118 -8.41 -7.68 -19.36
N ARG A 119 -9.22 -7.73 -18.29
CA ARG A 119 -10.49 -6.99 -18.18
C ARG A 119 -10.32 -5.59 -17.58
N LEU A 120 -9.08 -5.19 -17.24
CA LEU A 120 -8.79 -3.85 -16.75
C LEU A 120 -8.70 -2.85 -17.91
N LYS A 121 -8.77 -1.56 -17.57
CA LYS A 121 -8.57 -0.48 -18.53
C LYS A 121 -7.11 -0.45 -19.01
N LYS A 122 -6.87 0.04 -20.23
CA LYS A 122 -5.53 0.12 -20.83
C LYS A 122 -4.52 0.85 -19.93
N GLU A 123 -4.95 1.90 -19.23
CA GLU A 123 -4.10 2.69 -18.34
C GLU A 123 -3.68 1.92 -17.09
N ASP A 124 -4.57 1.08 -16.54
CA ASP A 124 -4.27 0.25 -15.38
C ASP A 124 -3.32 -0.90 -15.76
N ILE A 125 -3.53 -1.50 -16.94
CA ILE A 125 -2.62 -2.51 -17.50
C ILE A 125 -1.23 -1.91 -17.70
N ALA A 126 -1.14 -0.73 -18.33
CA ALA A 126 0.13 -0.03 -18.53
C ALA A 126 0.82 0.30 -17.20
N TYR A 127 0.07 0.78 -16.20
CA TYR A 127 0.60 1.03 -14.88
C TYR A 127 1.16 -0.24 -14.22
N ILE A 128 0.47 -1.38 -14.34
CA ILE A 128 0.91 -2.63 -13.72
C ILE A 128 2.23 -3.12 -14.34
N PHE A 129 2.34 -3.13 -15.66
CA PHE A 129 3.58 -3.53 -16.33
C PHE A 129 4.74 -2.58 -16.06
N GLU A 130 4.48 -1.27 -15.99
CA GLU A 130 5.49 -0.27 -15.61
C GLU A 130 5.91 -0.43 -14.14
N HIS A 131 4.96 -0.54 -13.22
CA HIS A 131 5.25 -0.71 -11.79
C HIS A 131 6.01 -2.01 -11.52
N GLY A 132 5.65 -3.08 -12.26
CA GLY A 132 6.26 -4.40 -12.21
C GLY A 132 7.61 -4.50 -12.92
N ASP A 133 8.11 -3.43 -13.55
CA ASP A 133 9.34 -3.41 -14.35
C ASP A 133 9.38 -4.56 -15.39
N ALA A 134 8.34 -4.74 -16.20
CA ALA A 134 8.29 -5.81 -17.20
C ALA A 134 9.36 -5.60 -18.30
N ASP A 135 10.20 -6.61 -18.52
CA ASP A 135 11.26 -6.58 -19.56
C ASP A 135 10.75 -7.08 -20.92
N VAL A 136 9.69 -7.88 -20.91
CA VAL A 136 9.02 -8.48 -22.07
C VAL A 136 7.58 -8.84 -21.67
N ILE A 137 6.65 -8.79 -22.61
CA ILE A 137 5.24 -9.14 -22.35
C ILE A 137 4.80 -10.25 -23.30
N ILE A 138 4.27 -11.33 -22.73
CA ILE A 138 3.55 -12.38 -23.44
C ILE A 138 2.07 -11.99 -23.47
N VAL A 139 1.48 -11.92 -24.64
CA VAL A 139 0.12 -11.39 -24.83
C VAL A 139 -0.66 -12.23 -25.82
N ASP A 140 -1.91 -12.53 -25.51
CA ASP A 140 -2.83 -13.15 -26.44
C ASP A 140 -3.19 -12.15 -27.56
N GLU A 141 -3.24 -12.62 -28.80
CA GLU A 141 -3.48 -11.79 -29.99
C GLU A 141 -4.73 -10.91 -29.85
N GLU A 142 -5.79 -11.44 -29.22
CA GLU A 142 -7.05 -10.72 -28.96
C GLU A 142 -6.84 -9.47 -28.10
N PHE A 143 -5.82 -9.46 -27.23
CA PHE A 143 -5.59 -8.41 -26.23
C PHE A 143 -4.39 -7.50 -26.52
N VAL A 144 -3.71 -7.68 -27.67
CA VAL A 144 -2.66 -6.76 -28.14
C VAL A 144 -3.10 -5.29 -28.14
N PRO A 145 -4.33 -4.93 -28.58
CA PRO A 145 -4.78 -3.52 -28.55
C PRO A 145 -4.85 -2.90 -27.14
N LEU A 146 -4.89 -3.71 -26.08
CA LEU A 146 -4.87 -3.20 -24.70
C LEU A 146 -3.50 -2.66 -24.27
N LEU A 147 -2.43 -3.03 -25.00
CA LEU A 147 -1.05 -2.61 -24.71
C LEU A 147 -0.64 -1.30 -25.40
N GLU A 148 -1.50 -0.69 -26.22
CA GLU A 148 -1.19 0.55 -26.95
C GLU A 148 -0.59 1.64 -26.06
N THR A 149 -1.25 1.91 -24.91
CA THR A 149 -0.79 2.92 -23.94
C THR A 149 0.61 2.59 -23.41
N TYR A 150 0.87 1.31 -23.08
CA TYR A 150 2.17 0.88 -22.59
C TYR A 150 3.25 0.96 -23.67
N ARG A 151 2.97 0.47 -24.88
CA ARG A 151 3.90 0.50 -26.03
C ARG A 151 4.30 1.92 -26.42
N SER A 152 3.38 2.88 -26.32
CA SER A 152 3.68 4.29 -26.63
C SER A 152 4.74 4.88 -25.69
N GLN A 153 4.83 4.36 -24.46
CA GLN A 153 5.76 4.81 -23.43
C GLN A 153 7.03 3.95 -23.39
N HIS A 154 6.92 2.68 -23.78
CA HIS A 154 7.99 1.68 -23.75
C HIS A 154 8.09 0.94 -25.10
N PRO A 155 8.47 1.63 -26.19
CA PRO A 155 8.49 1.02 -27.53
C PRO A 155 9.52 -0.10 -27.67
N ASP A 156 10.55 -0.10 -26.82
CA ASP A 156 11.65 -1.07 -26.84
C ASP A 156 11.33 -2.38 -26.10
N VAL A 157 10.22 -2.46 -25.36
CA VAL A 157 9.83 -3.69 -24.64
C VAL A 157 9.23 -4.69 -25.64
N PRO A 158 9.82 -5.88 -25.84
CA PRO A 158 9.32 -6.83 -26.81
C PRO A 158 7.95 -7.40 -26.42
N LEU A 159 7.13 -7.68 -27.42
CA LEU A 159 5.88 -8.42 -27.28
C LEU A 159 6.03 -9.80 -27.91
N ILE A 160 5.69 -10.84 -27.16
CA ILE A 160 5.58 -12.22 -27.65
C ILE A 160 4.08 -12.50 -27.79
N VAL A 161 3.57 -12.45 -29.02
CA VAL A 161 2.15 -12.63 -29.31
C VAL A 161 1.82 -14.12 -29.41
N ASP A 162 0.85 -14.58 -28.62
CA ASP A 162 0.24 -15.90 -28.72
C ASP A 162 -1.02 -15.81 -29.57
N SER A 163 -1.01 -16.47 -30.72
CA SER A 163 -2.16 -16.54 -31.63
C SER A 163 -3.19 -17.60 -31.20
N ASP A 164 -2.89 -18.40 -30.17
CA ASP A 164 -3.76 -19.47 -29.65
C ASP A 164 -4.31 -20.39 -30.74
N THR A 165 -3.39 -20.96 -31.54
CA THR A 165 -3.71 -21.92 -32.61
C THR A 165 -3.09 -23.30 -32.35
N ASP A 166 -3.46 -24.28 -33.16
CA ASP A 166 -2.87 -25.62 -33.14
C ASP A 166 -1.52 -25.72 -33.87
N ALA A 167 -1.13 -24.69 -34.64
CA ALA A 167 0.12 -24.66 -35.38
C ALA A 167 1.30 -24.34 -34.46
N THR A 168 2.25 -25.28 -34.38
CA THR A 168 3.43 -25.16 -33.50
C THR A 168 4.78 -25.20 -34.24
N GLU A 169 4.75 -25.43 -35.57
CA GLU A 169 5.91 -25.39 -36.47
C GLU A 169 5.49 -25.06 -37.92
N GLY A 170 6.45 -24.61 -38.74
CA GLY A 170 6.23 -24.26 -40.16
C GLY A 170 5.72 -22.83 -40.40
N GLU A 171 5.22 -22.57 -41.61
CA GLU A 171 4.86 -21.21 -42.09
C GLU A 171 3.66 -20.57 -41.36
N LEU A 172 2.89 -21.36 -40.61
CA LEU A 172 1.72 -20.91 -39.83
C LEU A 172 2.02 -20.75 -38.33
N THR A 173 3.30 -20.83 -37.93
CA THR A 173 3.72 -20.72 -36.52
C THR A 173 3.57 -19.29 -36.02
N GLY A 174 2.93 -19.11 -34.86
CA GLY A 174 2.81 -17.80 -34.21
C GLY A 174 4.07 -17.39 -33.42
N PRO A 175 4.23 -16.10 -33.08
CA PRO A 175 5.44 -15.59 -32.40
C PRO A 175 5.76 -16.26 -31.05
N PHE A 176 4.77 -16.68 -30.28
CA PHE A 176 4.97 -17.44 -29.04
C PHE A 176 5.62 -18.80 -29.29
N ASP A 177 5.12 -19.54 -30.28
CA ASP A 177 5.69 -20.83 -30.68
C ASP A 177 7.09 -20.68 -31.28
N GLU A 178 7.33 -19.63 -32.07
CA GLU A 178 8.68 -19.29 -32.57
C GLU A 178 9.67 -19.06 -31.42
N ALA A 179 9.27 -18.33 -30.37
CA ALA A 179 10.10 -18.13 -29.19
C ALA A 179 10.41 -19.45 -28.47
N VAL A 180 9.43 -20.35 -28.36
CA VAL A 180 9.61 -21.70 -27.80
C VAL A 180 10.61 -22.51 -28.63
N LEU A 181 10.47 -22.52 -29.96
CA LEU A 181 11.37 -23.23 -30.87
C LEU A 181 12.79 -22.66 -30.84
N GLU A 182 12.93 -21.33 -30.80
CA GLU A 182 14.23 -20.67 -30.68
C GLU A 182 14.94 -21.09 -29.38
N GLY A 183 14.20 -21.13 -28.26
CA GLY A 183 14.76 -21.55 -26.98
C GLY A 183 15.13 -23.03 -26.95
N LEU A 184 14.34 -23.91 -27.57
CA LEU A 184 14.70 -25.33 -27.73
C LEU A 184 15.94 -25.51 -28.59
N LYS A 185 16.05 -24.76 -29.69
CA LYS A 185 17.24 -24.75 -30.53
C LYS A 185 18.46 -24.24 -29.76
N TYR A 186 18.30 -23.18 -28.96
CA TYR A 186 19.37 -22.67 -28.11
C TYR A 186 19.84 -23.71 -27.09
N ASP A 187 18.93 -24.46 -26.44
CA ASP A 187 19.31 -25.58 -25.56
C ASP A 187 20.12 -26.63 -26.33
N PHE A 188 19.62 -27.07 -27.50
CA PHE A 188 20.28 -28.06 -28.35
C PHE A 188 21.70 -27.62 -28.77
N ASP A 189 21.83 -26.40 -29.29
CA ASP A 189 23.10 -25.82 -29.74
C ASP A 189 24.11 -25.67 -28.58
N ASN A 190 23.64 -25.61 -27.33
CA ASN A 190 24.46 -25.49 -26.12
C ASN A 190 24.57 -26.82 -25.32
N GLY A 191 24.36 -27.95 -26.00
CA GLY A 191 24.62 -29.28 -25.44
C GLY A 191 23.41 -30.01 -24.87
N ALA A 192 22.19 -29.55 -25.18
CA ALA A 192 20.92 -30.17 -24.79
C ALA A 192 20.83 -30.45 -23.28
N GLN A 193 21.03 -29.40 -22.48
CA GLN A 193 21.07 -29.48 -21.02
C GLN A 193 19.69 -29.82 -20.43
N GLY A 194 18.61 -29.58 -21.16
CA GLY A 194 17.28 -29.91 -20.70
C GLY A 194 16.90 -29.13 -19.43
N TRP A 195 16.18 -29.77 -18.52
CA TRP A 195 15.81 -29.17 -17.23
C TRP A 195 16.98 -28.96 -16.27
N GLU A 196 18.11 -29.65 -16.46
CA GLU A 196 19.31 -29.47 -15.62
C GLU A 196 20.00 -28.12 -15.87
N GLY A 197 19.82 -27.56 -17.07
CA GLY A 197 20.29 -26.21 -17.44
C GLY A 197 19.41 -25.07 -16.91
N LEU A 198 18.31 -25.37 -16.21
CA LEU A 198 17.28 -24.43 -15.76
C LEU A 198 17.09 -24.45 -14.24
N GLN A 199 16.33 -23.48 -13.73
CA GLN A 199 16.02 -23.33 -12.30
C GLN A 199 14.73 -24.07 -11.92
N SER A 200 14.66 -25.38 -12.18
CA SER A 200 13.53 -26.20 -11.69
C SER A 200 13.53 -26.28 -10.15
N GLN A 201 14.71 -26.22 -9.54
CA GLN A 201 14.92 -25.89 -8.13
C GLN A 201 15.38 -24.43 -8.05
N ALA A 202 14.77 -23.66 -7.15
CA ALA A 202 15.16 -22.27 -6.95
C ALA A 202 16.51 -22.22 -6.22
N ALA A 203 17.32 -21.19 -6.48
CA ALA A 203 18.55 -20.99 -5.69
C ALA A 203 18.24 -20.61 -4.23
N ASP A 204 17.12 -19.91 -4.03
CA ASP A 204 16.58 -19.49 -2.74
C ASP A 204 15.05 -19.62 -2.79
N GLU A 205 14.47 -20.43 -1.90
CA GLU A 205 13.01 -20.61 -1.84
C GLU A 205 12.26 -19.37 -1.33
N GLU A 206 12.95 -18.40 -0.72
CA GLU A 206 12.37 -17.12 -0.29
C GLU A 206 12.39 -16.04 -1.39
N SER A 207 12.97 -16.36 -2.55
CA SER A 207 12.96 -15.46 -3.70
C SER A 207 11.57 -15.34 -4.33
N ILE A 208 11.33 -14.21 -5.00
CA ILE A 208 10.03 -13.90 -5.61
C ILE A 208 9.87 -14.73 -6.89
N ILE A 209 8.75 -15.44 -7.01
CA ILE A 209 8.37 -16.18 -8.22
C ILE A 209 7.33 -15.42 -9.06
N ALA A 210 6.48 -14.61 -8.41
CA ALA A 210 5.44 -13.83 -9.07
C ALA A 210 5.09 -12.53 -8.33
N LEU A 211 4.59 -11.55 -9.08
CA LEU A 211 3.93 -10.34 -8.57
C LEU A 211 2.45 -10.39 -8.94
N ALA A 212 1.59 -10.71 -7.97
CA ALA A 212 0.16 -10.73 -8.16
C ALA A 212 -0.47 -9.37 -7.77
N TYR A 213 -1.17 -8.71 -8.67
CA TYR A 213 -1.72 -7.38 -8.39
C TYR A 213 -3.14 -7.44 -7.80
N THR A 214 -3.38 -6.66 -6.74
CA THR A 214 -4.70 -6.56 -6.09
C THR A 214 -5.73 -5.87 -6.98
N SER A 215 -6.94 -6.42 -7.05
CA SER A 215 -8.08 -5.82 -7.74
C SER A 215 -8.82 -4.80 -6.85
N GLY A 216 -8.30 -3.56 -6.75
CA GLY A 216 -8.94 -2.46 -6.03
C GLY A 216 -9.40 -1.34 -6.99
N THR A 217 -10.63 -0.86 -6.84
CA THR A 217 -11.29 0.08 -7.78
C THR A 217 -11.07 1.58 -7.47
N THR A 218 -10.42 1.92 -6.34
CA THR A 218 -10.24 3.33 -5.90
C THR A 218 -8.80 3.75 -5.65
N ALA A 219 -7.90 2.80 -5.40
CA ALA A 219 -6.46 3.00 -5.28
C ALA A 219 -5.75 2.21 -6.39
N LYS A 220 -4.57 2.66 -6.80
CA LYS A 220 -3.77 1.93 -7.78
C LYS A 220 -3.50 0.49 -7.29
N PRO A 221 -3.60 -0.53 -8.17
CA PRO A 221 -3.28 -1.91 -7.84
C PRO A 221 -1.91 -2.03 -7.18
N LYS A 222 -1.81 -2.84 -6.12
CA LYS A 222 -0.56 -3.12 -5.41
C LYS A 222 -0.03 -4.48 -5.84
N GLY A 223 1.27 -4.57 -6.16
CA GLY A 223 1.92 -5.83 -6.47
C GLY A 223 2.23 -6.61 -5.19
N VAL A 224 1.64 -7.78 -5.00
CA VAL A 224 1.89 -8.67 -3.87
C VAL A 224 3.05 -9.61 -4.22
N GLU A 225 4.06 -9.67 -3.35
CA GLU A 225 5.26 -10.49 -3.55
C GLU A 225 5.01 -11.96 -3.16
N PHE A 226 4.95 -12.85 -4.15
CA PHE A 226 4.82 -14.30 -3.95
C PHE A 226 6.19 -14.95 -3.98
N THR A 227 6.49 -15.81 -3.00
CA THR A 227 7.76 -16.56 -2.92
C THR A 227 7.64 -17.97 -3.48
N HIS A 228 8.76 -18.58 -3.89
CA HIS A 228 8.79 -19.99 -4.29
C HIS A 228 8.25 -20.91 -3.17
N ARG A 229 8.72 -20.70 -1.93
CA ARG A 229 8.30 -21.46 -0.75
C ARG A 229 6.80 -21.32 -0.48
N GLY A 230 6.29 -20.09 -0.50
CA GLY A 230 4.87 -19.80 -0.27
C GLY A 230 3.99 -20.47 -1.32
N CYS A 231 4.32 -20.33 -2.60
CA CYS A 231 3.59 -20.97 -3.69
C CYS A 231 3.68 -22.51 -3.64
N TYR A 232 4.84 -23.08 -3.27
CA TYR A 232 4.99 -24.52 -3.10
C TYR A 232 4.06 -25.06 -2.01
N LEU A 233 4.06 -24.41 -0.84
CA LEU A 233 3.24 -24.82 0.30
C LEU A 233 1.75 -24.61 0.02
N ALA A 234 1.36 -23.50 -0.58
CA ALA A 234 -0.01 -23.24 -1.00
C ALA A 234 -0.50 -24.26 -2.04
N ALA A 235 0.34 -24.61 -3.03
CA ALA A 235 0.00 -25.63 -4.02
C ALA A 235 -0.22 -27.00 -3.38
N LEU A 236 0.65 -27.43 -2.45
CA LEU A 236 0.48 -28.69 -1.73
C LEU A 236 -0.75 -28.67 -0.82
N ALA A 237 -1.03 -27.54 -0.16
CA ALA A 237 -2.26 -27.36 0.59
C ALA A 237 -3.47 -27.54 -0.33
N ASN A 238 -3.52 -26.88 -1.49
CA ASN A 238 -4.62 -27.05 -2.44
C ASN A 238 -4.78 -28.49 -2.97
N VAL A 239 -3.69 -29.26 -3.11
CA VAL A 239 -3.79 -30.70 -3.44
C VAL A 239 -4.61 -31.45 -2.38
N VAL A 240 -4.36 -31.17 -1.10
CA VAL A 240 -5.06 -31.79 0.02
C VAL A 240 -6.46 -31.20 0.17
N GLU A 241 -6.57 -29.88 0.23
CA GLU A 241 -7.78 -29.18 0.61
C GLU A 241 -8.88 -29.30 -0.44
N SER A 242 -8.53 -29.25 -1.72
CA SER A 242 -9.48 -29.48 -2.82
C SER A 242 -9.57 -30.95 -3.22
N GLY A 243 -8.75 -31.83 -2.62
CA GLY A 243 -8.77 -33.27 -2.88
C GLY A 243 -8.35 -33.65 -4.30
N LEU A 244 -7.39 -32.91 -4.87
CA LEU A 244 -6.90 -33.11 -6.25
C LEU A 244 -6.26 -34.50 -6.45
N ASN A 245 -5.81 -35.15 -5.38
CA ASN A 245 -5.38 -36.55 -5.45
C ASN A 245 -6.61 -37.48 -5.53
N TYR A 246 -7.20 -37.54 -6.73
CA TYR A 246 -8.51 -38.15 -6.97
C TYR A 246 -8.43 -39.69 -6.93
N HIS A 247 -9.07 -40.30 -5.94
CA HIS A 247 -9.03 -41.75 -5.69
C HIS A 247 -9.54 -42.68 -6.82
N ARG A 248 -10.19 -42.15 -7.86
CA ARG A 248 -10.75 -42.95 -8.98
C ARG A 248 -10.10 -42.65 -10.34
N GLY A 249 -8.97 -41.95 -10.37
CA GLY A 249 -8.25 -41.61 -11.58
C GLY A 249 -7.46 -40.31 -11.47
N ARG A 250 -7.34 -39.59 -12.58
CA ARG A 250 -6.67 -38.29 -12.61
C ARG A 250 -7.64 -37.16 -12.29
N ALA A 251 -7.18 -36.12 -11.59
CA ALA A 251 -7.95 -34.89 -11.49
C ALA A 251 -8.08 -34.24 -12.87
N ARG A 252 -9.30 -34.12 -13.35
CA ARG A 252 -9.70 -33.31 -14.51
C ARG A 252 -10.18 -31.97 -13.97
N TYR A 253 -9.32 -30.96 -14.04
CA TYR A 253 -9.54 -29.64 -13.44
C TYR A 253 -9.93 -28.64 -14.52
N LEU A 254 -11.13 -28.05 -14.40
CA LEU A 254 -11.64 -27.06 -15.34
C LEU A 254 -11.32 -25.64 -14.88
N TRP A 255 -10.71 -24.87 -15.79
CA TRP A 255 -10.29 -23.48 -15.55
C TRP A 255 -11.44 -22.49 -15.74
N THR A 256 -12.31 -22.40 -14.74
CA THR A 256 -13.29 -21.32 -14.59
C THR A 256 -12.75 -20.14 -13.78
N LEU A 257 -11.74 -20.38 -12.93
CA LEU A 257 -10.98 -19.34 -12.23
C LEU A 257 -9.91 -18.75 -13.16
N PRO A 258 -9.77 -17.41 -13.27
CA PRO A 258 -8.70 -16.83 -14.09
C PRO A 258 -7.29 -17.08 -13.53
N MET A 259 -6.36 -17.54 -14.36
CA MET A 259 -4.96 -17.82 -13.98
C MET A 259 -4.18 -16.57 -13.57
N PHE A 260 -4.58 -15.39 -14.03
CA PHE A 260 -3.95 -14.13 -13.61
C PHE A 260 -4.32 -13.73 -12.17
N HIS A 261 -5.42 -14.23 -11.62
CA HIS A 261 -5.93 -13.77 -10.32
C HIS A 261 -5.26 -14.56 -9.19
N ALA A 262 -4.37 -13.91 -8.44
CA ALA A 262 -3.51 -14.53 -7.42
C ALA A 262 -2.83 -15.82 -7.95
N MET A 263 -2.30 -15.76 -9.17
CA MET A 263 -1.72 -16.90 -9.90
C MET A 263 -2.66 -18.11 -10.00
N GLY A 264 -3.95 -17.85 -10.21
CA GLY A 264 -5.01 -18.86 -10.23
C GLY A 264 -5.08 -19.64 -8.93
N TRP A 265 -4.94 -18.94 -7.80
CA TRP A 265 -4.91 -19.51 -6.43
C TRP A 265 -3.86 -20.60 -6.25
N THR A 266 -2.75 -20.56 -7.00
CA THR A 266 -1.69 -21.59 -7.04
C THR A 266 -2.11 -22.95 -7.63
N PHE A 267 -3.32 -23.06 -8.22
CA PHE A 267 -3.77 -24.28 -8.90
C PHE A 267 -2.98 -24.67 -10.16
N PRO A 268 -2.30 -23.78 -10.91
CA PRO A 268 -1.43 -24.21 -12.00
C PRO A 268 -0.40 -25.22 -11.50
N TRP A 269 0.20 -24.93 -10.35
CA TRP A 269 1.16 -25.79 -9.68
C TRP A 269 0.50 -26.98 -8.98
N ALA A 270 -0.62 -26.78 -8.28
CA ALA A 270 -1.29 -27.85 -7.53
C ALA A 270 -1.80 -28.99 -8.42
N VAL A 271 -2.48 -28.64 -9.52
CA VAL A 271 -3.00 -29.63 -10.48
C VAL A 271 -1.84 -30.37 -11.14
N THR A 272 -0.78 -29.66 -11.54
CA THR A 272 0.45 -30.28 -12.09
C THR A 272 1.13 -31.20 -11.07
N ALA A 273 1.20 -30.82 -9.78
CA ALA A 273 1.77 -31.67 -8.72
C ALA A 273 1.00 -32.99 -8.56
N ALA A 274 -0.34 -32.92 -8.66
CA ALA A 274 -1.23 -34.08 -8.68
C ALA A 274 -1.25 -34.83 -10.02
N ARG A 275 -0.50 -34.35 -11.03
CA ARG A 275 -0.49 -34.85 -12.42
C ARG A 275 -1.88 -34.82 -13.05
N GLY A 276 -2.69 -33.81 -12.70
CA GLY A 276 -4.03 -33.60 -13.24
C GLY A 276 -4.04 -33.18 -14.71
N THR A 277 -5.20 -33.11 -15.32
CA THR A 277 -5.42 -32.52 -16.65
C THR A 277 -6.05 -31.15 -16.48
N HIS A 278 -5.43 -30.14 -17.07
CA HIS A 278 -5.89 -28.77 -17.13
C HIS A 278 -6.82 -28.59 -18.33
N TYR A 279 -8.11 -28.37 -18.08
CA TYR A 279 -9.09 -28.02 -19.11
C TYR A 279 -9.18 -26.50 -19.17
N CYS A 280 -8.52 -25.90 -20.16
CA CYS A 280 -8.38 -24.46 -20.34
C CYS A 280 -9.58 -23.86 -21.08
N LEU A 281 -10.21 -22.84 -20.51
CA LEU A 281 -11.32 -22.09 -21.12
C LEU A 281 -10.95 -20.62 -21.30
N ARG A 282 -11.02 -20.10 -22.53
CA ARG A 282 -10.74 -18.68 -22.81
C ARG A 282 -11.70 -17.75 -22.07
N LYS A 283 -12.98 -18.14 -21.97
CA LYS A 283 -14.07 -17.39 -21.34
C LYS A 283 -15.06 -18.34 -20.65
N ILE A 284 -15.88 -17.79 -19.75
CA ILE A 284 -16.98 -18.53 -19.16
C ILE A 284 -18.07 -18.72 -20.22
N ASP A 285 -18.40 -19.98 -20.48
CA ASP A 285 -19.43 -20.41 -21.41
C ASP A 285 -20.18 -21.59 -20.76
N TYR A 286 -21.42 -21.37 -20.32
CA TYR A 286 -22.16 -22.37 -19.53
C TYR A 286 -22.52 -23.63 -20.32
N PRO A 287 -23.02 -23.54 -21.58
CA PRO A 287 -23.17 -24.72 -22.43
C PRO A 287 -21.89 -25.54 -22.56
N GLU A 288 -20.75 -24.89 -22.80
CA GLU A 288 -19.47 -25.60 -22.93
C GLU A 288 -19.00 -26.21 -21.61
N ILE A 289 -19.17 -25.49 -20.47
CA ILE A 289 -18.88 -26.05 -19.14
C ILE A 289 -19.72 -27.31 -18.89
N TRP A 290 -21.02 -27.28 -19.20
CA TRP A 290 -21.90 -28.46 -19.06
C TRP A 290 -21.51 -29.58 -20.02
N ARG A 291 -21.12 -29.27 -21.26
CA ARG A 291 -20.59 -30.26 -22.20
C ARG A 291 -19.35 -30.94 -21.63
N LEU A 292 -18.38 -30.17 -21.13
CA LEU A 292 -17.17 -30.71 -20.50
C LEU A 292 -17.47 -31.53 -19.24
N LEU A 293 -18.39 -31.07 -18.37
CA LEU A 293 -18.82 -31.83 -17.19
C LEU A 293 -19.39 -33.20 -17.57
N LYS A 294 -20.17 -33.28 -18.64
CA LYS A 294 -20.85 -34.51 -19.10
C LYS A 294 -19.93 -35.42 -19.89
N GLU A 295 -19.21 -34.87 -20.87
CA GLU A 295 -18.45 -35.62 -21.88
C GLU A 295 -16.99 -35.83 -21.48
N GLU A 296 -16.35 -34.79 -20.92
CA GLU A 296 -14.96 -34.86 -20.46
C GLU A 296 -14.85 -35.28 -18.99
N HIS A 297 -15.98 -35.47 -18.31
CA HIS A 297 -16.06 -35.96 -16.93
C HIS A 297 -15.19 -35.15 -15.96
N ILE A 298 -15.31 -33.83 -16.04
CA ILE A 298 -14.61 -32.91 -15.12
C ILE A 298 -14.84 -33.33 -13.68
N THR A 299 -13.78 -33.27 -12.87
CA THR A 299 -13.77 -33.74 -11.48
C THR A 299 -13.65 -32.62 -10.47
N HIS A 300 -13.01 -31.52 -10.87
CA HIS A 300 -12.73 -30.36 -10.01
C HIS A 300 -12.85 -29.07 -10.82
N PHE A 301 -13.37 -28.01 -10.21
CA PHE A 301 -13.20 -26.65 -10.69
C PHE A 301 -13.35 -25.65 -9.54
N ASN A 302 -12.90 -24.42 -9.75
CA ASN A 302 -13.01 -23.34 -8.79
C ASN A 302 -13.82 -22.20 -9.41
N ALA A 303 -14.82 -21.70 -8.69
CA ALA A 303 -15.71 -20.69 -9.22
C ALA A 303 -16.28 -19.81 -8.11
N ALA A 304 -16.45 -18.52 -8.41
CA ALA A 304 -17.19 -17.60 -7.54
C ALA A 304 -18.67 -18.01 -7.45
N PRO A 305 -19.40 -17.63 -6.38
CA PRO A 305 -20.82 -17.91 -6.24
C PRO A 305 -21.65 -17.55 -7.48
N THR A 306 -21.43 -16.38 -8.07
CA THR A 306 -22.13 -15.95 -9.29
C THR A 306 -21.99 -16.91 -10.46
N VAL A 307 -20.78 -17.45 -10.70
CA VAL A 307 -20.56 -18.41 -11.78
C VAL A 307 -21.33 -19.71 -11.50
N ASN A 308 -21.32 -20.18 -10.24
CA ASN A 308 -22.06 -21.37 -9.85
C ASN A 308 -23.57 -21.17 -9.90
N THR A 309 -24.10 -20.03 -9.47
CA THR A 309 -25.53 -19.71 -9.54
C THR A 309 -26.03 -19.80 -10.98
N LEU A 310 -25.32 -19.17 -11.92
CA LEU A 310 -25.68 -19.22 -13.34
C LEU A 310 -25.49 -20.62 -13.93
N LEU A 311 -24.45 -21.35 -13.53
CA LEU A 311 -24.23 -22.73 -13.96
C LEU A 311 -25.37 -23.66 -13.51
N CYS A 312 -25.83 -23.54 -12.25
CA CYS A 312 -26.93 -24.33 -11.70
C CYS A 312 -28.29 -24.01 -12.35
N ASN A 313 -28.46 -22.81 -12.90
CA ASN A 313 -29.68 -22.36 -13.56
C ASN A 313 -29.59 -22.41 -15.10
N ALA A 314 -28.50 -22.92 -15.66
CA ALA A 314 -28.35 -23.07 -17.11
C ALA A 314 -29.33 -24.12 -17.66
N LYS A 315 -29.73 -23.99 -18.94
CA LYS A 315 -30.70 -24.91 -19.57
C LYS A 315 -30.17 -26.34 -19.66
N GLU A 316 -28.85 -26.47 -19.75
CA GLU A 316 -28.10 -27.71 -19.84
C GLU A 316 -27.95 -28.39 -18.47
N ALA A 317 -28.34 -27.72 -17.38
CA ALA A 317 -28.12 -28.20 -16.02
C ALA A 317 -28.88 -29.50 -15.73
N GLU A 318 -28.13 -30.52 -15.32
CA GLU A 318 -28.68 -31.79 -14.91
C GLU A 318 -27.80 -32.43 -13.83
N LYS A 319 -28.39 -33.37 -13.07
CA LYS A 319 -27.64 -34.09 -12.06
C LYS A 319 -26.60 -34.99 -12.70
N LEU A 320 -25.32 -34.71 -12.43
CA LEU A 320 -24.22 -35.50 -12.97
C LEU A 320 -24.20 -36.92 -12.36
N PRO A 321 -23.76 -37.95 -13.11
CA PRO A 321 -23.71 -39.32 -12.58
C PRO A 321 -22.64 -39.52 -11.50
N LYS A 322 -21.64 -38.64 -11.44
CA LYS A 322 -20.56 -38.66 -10.45
C LYS A 322 -20.39 -37.28 -9.82
N PRO A 323 -19.98 -37.21 -8.54
CA PRO A 323 -19.76 -35.95 -7.87
C PRO A 323 -18.53 -35.23 -8.42
N VAL A 324 -18.66 -33.92 -8.62
CA VAL A 324 -17.60 -32.97 -9.00
C VAL A 324 -17.31 -32.09 -7.79
N ARG A 325 -16.05 -31.94 -7.40
CA ARG A 325 -15.70 -31.08 -6.26
C ARG A 325 -15.54 -29.64 -6.73
N VAL A 326 -16.21 -28.72 -6.06
CA VAL A 326 -16.21 -27.31 -6.43
C VAL A 326 -15.71 -26.49 -5.27
N THR A 327 -14.57 -25.82 -5.47
CA THR A 327 -14.10 -24.82 -4.51
C THR A 327 -14.80 -23.50 -4.80
N VAL A 328 -15.49 -22.95 -3.80
CA VAL A 328 -16.27 -21.71 -3.93
C VAL A 328 -15.64 -20.64 -3.03
N ALA A 329 -15.35 -19.46 -3.57
CA ALA A 329 -14.74 -18.34 -2.83
C ALA A 329 -15.01 -17.00 -3.52
N ALA A 330 -14.25 -15.98 -3.11
CA ALA A 330 -14.25 -14.61 -3.65
C ALA A 330 -15.43 -13.75 -3.15
N SER A 331 -16.62 -14.34 -3.02
CA SER A 331 -17.73 -13.79 -2.21
C SER A 331 -18.40 -14.89 -1.35
N PRO A 332 -19.11 -14.53 -0.26
CA PRO A 332 -19.80 -15.50 0.56
C PRO A 332 -20.94 -16.21 -0.22
N PRO A 333 -20.93 -17.55 -0.32
CA PRO A 333 -22.01 -18.30 -0.93
C PRO A 333 -23.19 -18.43 0.04
N THR A 334 -24.37 -18.64 -0.54
CA THR A 334 -25.59 -18.85 0.24
C THR A 334 -25.80 -20.34 0.50
N ALA A 335 -26.42 -20.69 1.62
CA ALA A 335 -26.77 -22.08 1.93
C ALA A 335 -27.64 -22.70 0.82
N HIS A 336 -28.50 -21.90 0.19
CA HIS A 336 -29.34 -22.33 -0.92
C HIS A 336 -28.53 -22.70 -2.17
N LEU A 337 -27.52 -21.89 -2.52
CA LEU A 337 -26.63 -22.24 -3.63
C LEU A 337 -25.92 -23.57 -3.38
N PHE A 338 -25.46 -23.83 -2.16
CA PHE A 338 -24.78 -25.08 -1.82
C PHE A 338 -25.71 -26.30 -1.90
N GLU A 339 -26.98 -26.12 -1.53
CA GLU A 339 -28.03 -27.11 -1.73
C GLU A 339 -28.24 -27.41 -3.22
N GLN A 340 -28.47 -26.37 -4.05
CA GLN A 340 -28.68 -26.53 -5.49
C GLN A 340 -27.50 -27.20 -6.20
N MET A 341 -26.27 -26.83 -5.83
CA MET A 341 -25.05 -27.46 -6.34
C MET A 341 -25.03 -28.95 -5.97
N SER A 342 -25.28 -29.27 -4.69
CA SER A 342 -25.27 -30.65 -4.19
C SER A 342 -26.32 -31.53 -4.89
N ASP A 343 -27.50 -30.97 -5.19
CA ASP A 343 -28.55 -31.67 -5.95
C ASP A 343 -28.12 -32.08 -7.35
N LEU A 344 -27.26 -31.26 -7.98
CA LEU A 344 -26.66 -31.51 -9.29
C LEU A 344 -25.39 -32.38 -9.24
N ASN A 345 -25.01 -32.89 -8.05
CA ASN A 345 -23.73 -33.55 -7.79
C ASN A 345 -22.51 -32.64 -8.00
N LEU A 346 -22.68 -31.33 -7.91
CA LEU A 346 -21.59 -30.37 -7.73
C LEU A 346 -21.38 -30.20 -6.22
N HIS A 347 -20.34 -30.79 -5.64
CA HIS A 347 -20.09 -30.79 -4.20
C HIS A 347 -19.29 -29.54 -3.80
N PRO A 348 -19.92 -28.52 -3.20
CA PRO A 348 -19.26 -27.27 -2.89
C PRO A 348 -18.44 -27.37 -1.60
N VAL A 349 -17.32 -26.66 -1.58
CA VAL A 349 -16.53 -26.37 -0.38
C VAL A 349 -16.23 -24.88 -0.38
N HIS A 350 -16.67 -24.19 0.67
CA HIS A 350 -16.33 -22.78 0.84
C HIS A 350 -14.88 -22.66 1.28
N VAL A 351 -14.12 -21.80 0.61
CA VAL A 351 -12.80 -21.38 1.04
C VAL A 351 -12.72 -19.86 1.03
N TYR A 352 -11.78 -19.29 1.78
CA TYR A 352 -11.56 -17.85 1.80
C TYR A 352 -10.07 -17.52 1.86
N GLY A 353 -9.72 -16.38 1.29
CA GLY A 353 -8.39 -15.81 1.27
C GLY A 353 -8.35 -14.55 0.40
N MET A 354 -7.15 -14.02 0.23
CA MET A 354 -6.89 -12.77 -0.48
C MET A 354 -5.70 -12.95 -1.43
N THR A 355 -5.41 -11.93 -2.24
CA THR A 355 -4.17 -11.94 -3.03
C THR A 355 -2.96 -12.01 -2.10
N GLU A 356 -3.03 -11.34 -0.96
CA GLU A 356 -2.06 -11.30 0.13
C GLU A 356 -1.87 -12.64 0.86
N THR A 357 -2.71 -13.65 0.59
CA THR A 357 -2.59 -14.99 1.17
C THR A 357 -2.40 -16.07 0.11
N TYR A 358 -1.90 -15.71 -1.07
CA TYR A 358 -1.66 -16.62 -2.20
C TYR A 358 -2.95 -17.26 -2.73
N GLY A 359 -4.11 -16.64 -2.48
CA GLY A 359 -5.43 -17.22 -2.68
C GLY A 359 -5.98 -17.81 -1.37
N PRO A 360 -6.75 -18.91 -1.43
CA PRO A 360 -7.38 -19.54 -0.28
C PRO A 360 -6.40 -19.92 0.84
N ILE A 361 -6.78 -19.57 2.07
CA ILE A 361 -6.05 -19.87 3.31
C ILE A 361 -6.98 -20.46 4.40
N THR A 362 -8.30 -20.42 4.21
CA THR A 362 -9.29 -21.10 5.06
C THR A 362 -10.23 -21.99 4.28
N LYS A 363 -10.83 -22.99 4.94
CA LYS A 363 -11.79 -23.94 4.39
C LYS A 363 -12.91 -24.28 5.37
N GLY A 364 -14.14 -24.31 4.89
CA GLY A 364 -15.27 -24.95 5.54
C GLY A 364 -15.15 -26.48 5.47
N TYR A 365 -14.63 -27.10 6.53
CA TYR A 365 -14.54 -28.56 6.60
C TYR A 365 -15.90 -29.19 6.85
N PHE A 366 -16.33 -30.06 5.94
CA PHE A 366 -17.52 -30.87 6.14
C PHE A 366 -17.26 -31.94 7.22
N LEU A 367 -18.14 -32.00 8.22
CA LEU A 367 -18.09 -33.01 9.26
C LEU A 367 -19.19 -34.06 9.05
N PRO A 368 -18.89 -35.37 9.15
CA PRO A 368 -19.88 -36.43 8.95
C PRO A 368 -21.12 -36.31 9.84
N GLU A 369 -20.99 -35.80 11.07
CA GLU A 369 -22.15 -35.57 11.94
C GLU A 369 -23.19 -34.61 11.34
N TRP A 370 -22.81 -33.74 10.40
CA TRP A 370 -23.73 -32.80 9.75
C TRP A 370 -24.74 -33.50 8.85
N ASP A 371 -24.50 -34.75 8.43
CA ASP A 371 -25.49 -35.53 7.68
C ASP A 371 -26.74 -35.87 8.51
N THR A 372 -26.65 -35.74 9.83
CA THR A 372 -27.79 -35.95 10.75
C THR A 372 -28.53 -34.64 11.08
N LEU A 373 -28.00 -33.49 10.66
CA LEU A 373 -28.63 -32.19 10.89
C LEU A 373 -29.75 -31.93 9.87
N PRO A 374 -30.74 -31.09 10.21
CA PRO A 374 -31.68 -30.56 9.22
C PRO A 374 -30.92 -29.90 8.04
N LEU A 375 -31.39 -30.11 6.81
CA LEU A 375 -30.71 -29.65 5.58
C LEU A 375 -30.30 -28.17 5.64
N LYS A 376 -31.21 -27.32 6.11
CA LYS A 376 -30.95 -25.88 6.28
C LYS A 376 -29.75 -25.61 7.20
N GLU A 377 -29.66 -26.29 8.33
CA GLU A 377 -28.56 -26.12 9.29
C GLU A 377 -27.25 -26.69 8.74
N LYS A 378 -27.30 -27.84 8.07
CA LYS A 378 -26.15 -28.45 7.38
C LYS A 378 -25.53 -27.47 6.38
N TYR A 379 -26.32 -26.93 5.46
CA TYR A 379 -25.79 -26.02 4.43
C TYR A 379 -25.39 -24.64 5.00
N GLN A 380 -26.03 -24.16 6.06
CA GLN A 380 -25.57 -22.97 6.78
C GLN A 380 -24.18 -23.16 7.40
N LYS A 381 -23.90 -24.34 7.97
CA LYS A 381 -22.55 -24.68 8.47
C LYS A 381 -21.53 -24.82 7.35
N MET A 382 -21.91 -25.47 6.23
CA MET A 382 -21.05 -25.60 5.05
C MET A 382 -20.68 -24.26 4.41
N ALA A 383 -21.58 -23.26 4.47
CA ALA A 383 -21.36 -21.94 3.90
C ALA A 383 -20.42 -21.04 4.74
N ARG A 384 -19.89 -21.50 5.88
CA ARG A 384 -18.89 -20.75 6.66
C ARG A 384 -17.50 -20.84 6.02
N GLN A 385 -16.68 -19.80 6.15
CA GLN A 385 -15.29 -19.78 5.69
C GLN A 385 -14.39 -20.77 6.43
N GLY A 386 -14.82 -21.18 7.63
CA GLY A 386 -14.28 -22.34 8.34
C GLY A 386 -12.94 -22.07 9.02
N HIS A 387 -11.98 -22.97 8.83
CA HIS A 387 -10.73 -23.00 9.59
C HIS A 387 -9.52 -22.84 8.68
N GLY A 388 -8.36 -22.48 9.23
CA GLY A 388 -7.12 -22.38 8.48
C GLY A 388 -6.76 -23.67 7.73
N PHE A 389 -6.10 -23.52 6.58
CA PHE A 389 -5.53 -24.62 5.79
C PHE A 389 -4.46 -25.38 6.58
N ILE A 390 -4.19 -26.61 6.16
CA ILE A 390 -3.12 -27.45 6.71
C ILE A 390 -1.72 -26.79 6.69
N SER A 391 -1.46 -25.84 5.79
CA SER A 391 -0.19 -25.11 5.67
C SER A 391 -0.17 -23.73 6.36
N SER A 392 -1.26 -23.34 7.02
CA SER A 392 -1.41 -22.06 7.75
C SER A 392 -1.44 -22.30 9.26
N LEU A 393 -1.09 -21.28 10.06
CA LEU A 393 -1.52 -21.29 11.45
C LEU A 393 -3.03 -21.04 11.54
N PRO A 394 -3.67 -21.35 12.68
CA PRO A 394 -5.09 -21.08 12.86
C PRO A 394 -5.41 -19.61 12.59
N ALA A 395 -6.39 -19.37 11.71
CA ALA A 395 -6.96 -18.05 11.52
C ALA A 395 -7.61 -17.57 12.83
N ARG A 396 -7.53 -16.26 13.08
CA ARG A 396 -8.04 -15.62 14.31
C ARG A 396 -8.98 -14.48 13.94
N VAL A 397 -9.87 -14.14 14.87
CA VAL A 397 -10.73 -12.97 14.78
C VAL A 397 -10.44 -12.08 15.98
N ILE A 398 -10.08 -10.82 15.73
CA ILE A 398 -9.55 -9.91 16.76
C ILE A 398 -10.42 -8.66 16.91
N LYS A 399 -10.44 -8.09 18.10
CA LYS A 399 -11.16 -6.86 18.39
C LYS A 399 -10.57 -5.68 17.61
N THR A 400 -11.44 -4.78 17.14
CA THR A 400 -11.06 -3.61 16.33
C THR A 400 -10.99 -2.31 17.14
N ASP A 401 -11.46 -2.31 18.38
CA ASP A 401 -11.58 -1.15 19.28
C ASP A 401 -10.42 -1.04 20.30
N VAL A 402 -9.27 -1.60 19.96
CA VAL A 402 -8.07 -1.61 20.81
C VAL A 402 -6.97 -0.72 20.23
N SER A 403 -6.07 -0.20 21.08
CA SER A 403 -4.96 0.66 20.67
C SER A 403 -4.07 0.00 19.61
N ASP A 404 -3.64 0.79 18.62
CA ASP A 404 -2.81 0.35 17.50
C ASP A 404 -1.65 -0.57 17.93
N GLY A 405 -1.58 -1.75 17.31
CA GLY A 405 -0.54 -2.76 17.56
C GLY A 405 -0.86 -3.78 18.66
N THR A 406 -2.04 -3.71 19.30
CA THR A 406 -2.50 -4.72 20.27
C THR A 406 -3.41 -5.74 19.61
N ILE A 407 -3.14 -7.03 19.80
CA ILE A 407 -3.91 -8.13 19.21
C ILE A 407 -4.68 -8.87 20.31
N THR A 408 -6.01 -8.71 20.35
CA THR A 408 -6.89 -9.38 21.32
C THR A 408 -7.99 -10.13 20.58
N ASP A 409 -8.15 -11.42 20.86
CA ASP A 409 -9.20 -12.23 20.22
C ASP A 409 -10.60 -11.84 20.69
N VAL A 410 -11.60 -12.03 19.82
CA VAL A 410 -13.02 -11.99 20.19
C VAL A 410 -13.45 -13.28 20.90
N SER A 411 -14.60 -13.26 21.57
CA SER A 411 -15.25 -14.44 22.12
C SER A 411 -15.68 -15.41 21.00
N LYS A 412 -15.55 -16.71 21.28
CA LYS A 412 -15.95 -17.79 20.35
C LYS A 412 -17.43 -18.15 20.50
N ASP A 413 -18.31 -17.16 20.53
CA ASP A 413 -19.75 -17.34 20.72
C ASP A 413 -20.56 -17.22 19.41
N GLY A 414 -19.89 -16.89 18.31
CA GLY A 414 -20.51 -16.61 17.01
C GLY A 414 -21.25 -15.26 16.98
N GLN A 415 -21.00 -14.36 17.93
CA GLN A 415 -21.70 -13.08 18.10
C GLN A 415 -20.75 -11.88 18.13
N GLU A 416 -19.63 -11.95 18.86
CA GLU A 416 -18.69 -10.81 18.94
C GLU A 416 -17.98 -10.60 17.59
N ILE A 417 -18.13 -9.39 17.03
CA ILE A 417 -17.59 -9.01 15.72
C ILE A 417 -16.16 -8.53 15.88
N GLY A 418 -15.26 -9.02 15.03
CA GLY A 418 -13.88 -8.57 14.94
C GLY A 418 -13.31 -8.68 13.52
N GLU A 419 -12.03 -8.37 13.36
CA GLU A 419 -11.30 -8.49 12.10
C GLU A 419 -10.62 -9.86 11.98
N ILE A 420 -10.68 -10.49 10.81
CA ILE A 420 -9.88 -11.70 10.55
C ILE A 420 -8.40 -11.31 10.40
N VAL A 421 -7.54 -12.04 11.11
CA VAL A 421 -6.08 -11.92 10.95
C VAL A 421 -5.42 -13.27 10.76
N PHE A 422 -4.32 -13.24 10.01
CA PHE A 422 -3.58 -14.43 9.62
C PHE A 422 -2.12 -14.38 10.09
N ILE A 423 -1.57 -15.56 10.34
CA ILE A 423 -0.15 -15.78 10.51
C ILE A 423 0.16 -17.10 9.81
N GLY A 424 1.18 -17.17 8.97
CA GLY A 424 1.52 -18.43 8.34
C GLY A 424 2.43 -18.33 7.15
N ASN A 425 2.85 -19.49 6.66
CA ASN A 425 3.79 -19.61 5.54
C ASN A 425 3.19 -19.25 4.18
N ILE A 426 1.86 -19.07 4.13
CA ILE A 426 1.11 -18.66 2.94
C ILE A 426 0.53 -17.24 3.10
N CYS A 427 1.16 -16.41 3.94
CA CYS A 427 0.99 -14.96 3.97
C CYS A 427 2.06 -14.29 3.08
N ALA A 428 1.70 -13.25 2.34
CA ALA A 428 2.58 -12.55 1.39
C ALA A 428 3.87 -12.07 2.05
N ARG A 429 4.96 -11.99 1.28
CA ARG A 429 6.19 -11.38 1.79
C ARG A 429 6.01 -9.87 2.06
N GLY A 430 5.17 -9.23 1.27
CA GLY A 430 4.82 -7.82 1.37
C GLY A 430 4.28 -7.28 0.04
N TYR A 431 4.14 -5.96 -0.04
CA TYR A 431 3.83 -5.26 -1.27
C TYR A 431 5.11 -4.74 -1.94
N PHE A 432 5.27 -5.07 -3.22
CA PHE A 432 6.38 -4.66 -4.06
C PHE A 432 6.48 -3.13 -4.12
N LYS A 433 7.67 -2.60 -3.84
CA LYS A 433 7.96 -1.15 -3.81
C LYS A 433 7.09 -0.33 -2.85
N ASP A 434 6.36 -0.96 -1.92
CA ASP A 434 5.50 -0.28 -0.94
C ASP A 434 5.75 -0.76 0.51
N PRO A 435 6.87 -0.33 1.12
CA PRO A 435 7.21 -0.71 2.49
C PRO A 435 6.27 -0.12 3.54
N GLU A 436 5.51 0.94 3.22
CA GLU A 436 4.55 1.53 4.14
C GLU A 436 3.26 0.71 4.20
N ALA A 437 2.68 0.35 3.06
CA ALA A 437 1.55 -0.57 3.02
C ALA A 437 1.91 -1.93 3.60
N THR A 438 3.14 -2.41 3.38
CA THR A 438 3.63 -3.67 3.97
C THR A 438 3.66 -3.60 5.50
N ARG A 439 4.17 -2.50 6.09
CA ARG A 439 4.15 -2.34 7.56
C ARG A 439 2.73 -2.28 8.11
N LYS A 440 1.80 -1.66 7.37
CA LYS A 440 0.39 -1.62 7.77
C LYS A 440 -0.26 -3.00 7.69
N LEU A 441 0.02 -3.75 6.62
CA LEU A 441 -0.48 -5.12 6.43
C LEU A 441 -0.07 -6.03 7.60
N PHE A 442 1.15 -5.85 8.14
CA PHE A 442 1.72 -6.66 9.22
C PHE A 442 1.74 -5.99 10.61
N ALA A 443 0.90 -4.98 10.84
CA ALA A 443 0.82 -4.32 12.14
C ALA A 443 0.50 -5.33 13.26
N GLY A 444 1.04 -5.11 14.46
CA GLY A 444 0.84 -6.05 15.59
C GLY A 444 1.40 -7.47 15.41
N GLY A 445 2.15 -7.74 14.33
CA GLY A 445 2.74 -9.06 14.06
C GLY A 445 1.79 -10.06 13.39
N VAL A 446 0.68 -9.59 12.82
CA VAL A 446 -0.30 -10.40 12.09
C VAL A 446 -0.60 -9.79 10.73
N LEU A 447 -1.03 -10.59 9.76
CA LEU A 447 -1.55 -10.10 8.49
C LEU A 447 -3.01 -9.70 8.67
N HIS A 448 -3.29 -8.40 8.57
CA HIS A 448 -4.64 -7.81 8.65
C HIS A 448 -5.42 -8.00 7.35
N SER A 449 -6.60 -8.61 7.39
CA SER A 449 -7.43 -8.80 6.19
C SER A 449 -8.33 -7.61 5.87
N GLY A 450 -8.73 -6.83 6.88
CA GLY A 450 -9.77 -5.80 6.77
C GLY A 450 -11.20 -6.35 6.67
N ASP A 451 -11.40 -7.67 6.75
CA ASP A 451 -12.71 -8.32 6.67
C ASP A 451 -13.26 -8.62 8.07
N LEU A 452 -14.54 -8.29 8.31
CA LEU A 452 -15.19 -8.46 9.61
C LEU A 452 -15.89 -9.81 9.70
N ALA A 453 -15.70 -10.46 10.84
CA ALA A 453 -16.18 -11.81 11.08
C ALA A 453 -16.57 -12.04 12.54
N VAL A 454 -17.28 -13.14 12.76
CA VAL A 454 -17.51 -13.73 14.08
C VAL A 454 -16.79 -15.06 14.18
N TRP A 455 -16.47 -15.46 15.42
CA TRP A 455 -15.81 -16.73 15.69
C TRP A 455 -16.75 -17.69 16.41
N HIS A 456 -17.03 -18.85 15.80
CA HIS A 456 -17.97 -19.83 16.37
C HIS A 456 -17.34 -20.71 17.45
N PRO A 457 -18.14 -21.35 18.33
CA PRO A 457 -17.63 -22.27 19.35
C PRO A 457 -16.85 -23.47 18.80
N ASP A 458 -17.17 -23.91 17.57
CA ASP A 458 -16.45 -24.95 16.84
C ASP A 458 -15.13 -24.45 16.20
N GLY A 459 -14.80 -23.17 16.39
CA GLY A 459 -13.61 -22.51 15.85
C GLY A 459 -13.77 -22.06 14.40
N ALA A 460 -14.92 -22.29 13.76
CA ALA A 460 -15.16 -21.84 12.40
C ALA A 460 -15.32 -20.31 12.37
N ILE A 461 -14.70 -19.68 11.38
CA ILE A 461 -14.88 -18.27 11.09
C ILE A 461 -16.07 -18.10 10.14
N GLN A 462 -16.89 -17.10 10.42
CA GLN A 462 -17.96 -16.66 9.52
C GLN A 462 -17.78 -15.17 9.24
N ILE A 463 -17.45 -14.83 8.01
CA ILE A 463 -17.43 -13.45 7.53
C ILE A 463 -18.86 -12.93 7.54
N LEU A 464 -19.04 -11.73 8.08
CA LEU A 464 -20.32 -11.03 8.07
C LEU A 464 -20.35 -10.00 6.94
N ASP A 465 -19.27 -9.24 6.77
CA ASP A 465 -19.13 -8.22 5.75
C ASP A 465 -17.69 -7.72 5.67
N ARG A 466 -17.37 -6.88 4.68
CA ARG A 466 -16.15 -6.05 4.78
C ARG A 466 -16.42 -4.90 5.75
N ALA A 467 -15.38 -4.43 6.45
CA ALA A 467 -15.52 -3.29 7.36
C ALA A 467 -16.10 -2.01 6.70
N LYS A 468 -16.02 -1.92 5.36
CA LYS A 468 -16.55 -0.81 4.56
C LYS A 468 -17.95 -1.05 3.98
N ASP A 469 -18.46 -2.28 4.03
CA ASP A 469 -19.69 -2.70 3.34
C ASP A 469 -20.84 -3.03 4.32
N ILE A 470 -20.61 -2.99 5.65
CA ILE A 470 -21.66 -3.05 6.69
C ILE A 470 -22.62 -1.86 6.53
N ILE A 471 -23.93 -2.15 6.51
CA ILE A 471 -24.98 -1.14 6.48
C ILE A 471 -25.32 -0.73 7.92
N ILE A 472 -25.13 0.53 8.29
CA ILE A 472 -25.41 1.03 9.64
C ILE A 472 -26.76 1.73 9.65
N SER A 473 -27.81 1.00 10.03
CA SER A 473 -29.20 1.49 10.04
C SER A 473 -29.69 1.69 11.47
N GLY A 474 -29.76 2.95 11.91
CA GLY A 474 -30.33 3.31 13.20
C GLY A 474 -29.44 3.01 14.41
N GLY A 475 -28.12 2.90 14.18
CA GLY A 475 -27.16 2.47 15.19
C GLY A 475 -27.00 0.94 15.30
N GLU A 476 -27.76 0.18 14.49
CA GLU A 476 -27.65 -1.28 14.39
C GLU A 476 -26.91 -1.67 13.10
N ASN A 477 -25.99 -2.63 13.20
CA ASN A 477 -25.25 -3.14 12.06
C ASN A 477 -26.09 -4.18 11.30
N ILE A 478 -26.35 -3.94 10.03
CA ILE A 478 -27.00 -4.85 9.10
C ILE A 478 -25.95 -5.40 8.14
N SER A 479 -25.77 -6.71 8.13
CA SER A 479 -24.93 -7.40 7.13
C SER A 479 -25.66 -7.43 5.78
N SER A 480 -25.03 -6.84 4.76
CA SER A 480 -25.53 -6.86 3.37
C SER A 480 -25.61 -8.30 2.85
N VAL A 481 -24.56 -9.08 3.11
CA VAL A 481 -24.44 -10.51 2.77
C VAL A 481 -25.54 -11.36 3.39
N ALA A 482 -25.92 -11.09 4.64
CA ALA A 482 -27.00 -11.81 5.30
C ALA A 482 -28.35 -11.57 4.62
N LEU A 483 -28.58 -10.34 4.12
CA LEU A 483 -29.78 -9.99 3.38
C LEU A 483 -29.80 -10.61 1.98
N GLU A 484 -28.69 -10.54 1.24
CA GLU A 484 -28.54 -11.20 -0.05
C GLU A 484 -28.84 -12.70 0.08
N SER A 485 -28.25 -13.34 1.10
CA SER A 485 -28.44 -14.77 1.39
C SER A 485 -29.89 -15.14 1.66
N MET A 486 -30.66 -14.25 2.30
CA MET A 486 -32.08 -14.46 2.53
C MET A 486 -32.88 -14.27 1.24
N LEU A 487 -32.62 -13.19 0.48
CA LEU A 487 -33.37 -12.86 -0.72
C LEU A 487 -33.28 -13.93 -1.81
N VAL A 488 -32.10 -14.53 -2.02
CA VAL A 488 -31.93 -15.59 -3.04
C VAL A 488 -32.68 -16.90 -2.69
N THR A 489 -33.26 -17.02 -1.50
CA THR A 489 -34.13 -18.16 -1.15
C THR A 489 -35.54 -18.04 -1.75
N HIS A 490 -35.90 -16.88 -2.30
CA HIS A 490 -37.16 -16.71 -3.02
C HIS A 490 -37.18 -17.58 -4.29
N PRO A 491 -38.28 -18.34 -4.57
CA PRO A 491 -38.30 -19.34 -5.64
C PRO A 491 -37.99 -18.78 -7.04
N ASP A 492 -38.33 -17.50 -7.27
CA ASP A 492 -38.22 -16.85 -8.57
C ASP A 492 -37.03 -15.87 -8.69
N ILE A 493 -36.26 -15.60 -7.61
CA ILE A 493 -35.05 -14.74 -7.66
C ILE A 493 -33.83 -15.57 -8.11
N LEU A 494 -33.00 -15.01 -8.99
CA LEU A 494 -31.78 -15.63 -9.52
C LEU A 494 -30.52 -15.16 -8.78
N GLU A 495 -30.26 -13.85 -8.75
CA GLU A 495 -29.18 -13.23 -7.96
C GLU A 495 -29.77 -12.04 -7.17
N ALA A 496 -29.15 -11.71 -6.03
CA ALA A 496 -29.46 -10.52 -5.25
C ALA A 496 -28.18 -9.80 -4.86
N GLY A 497 -28.17 -8.48 -4.95
CA GLY A 497 -27.15 -7.60 -4.38
C GLY A 497 -27.79 -6.58 -3.46
N VAL A 498 -27.25 -6.39 -2.26
CA VAL A 498 -27.79 -5.46 -1.27
C VAL A 498 -26.75 -4.40 -0.98
N VAL A 499 -27.16 -3.14 -1.09
CA VAL A 499 -26.30 -2.00 -0.82
C VAL A 499 -26.90 -1.14 0.28
N SER A 500 -26.07 -0.41 1.01
CA SER A 500 -26.53 0.72 1.79
C SER A 500 -27.00 1.82 0.85
N VAL A 501 -28.17 2.38 1.13
CA VAL A 501 -28.59 3.67 0.60
C VAL A 501 -28.87 4.62 1.75
N PRO A 502 -28.59 5.92 1.61
CA PRO A 502 -28.92 6.89 2.64
C PRO A 502 -30.41 6.84 3.01
N ASP A 503 -30.71 6.87 4.31
CA ASP A 503 -32.07 6.98 4.85
C ASP A 503 -32.16 8.18 5.78
N SER A 504 -33.19 9.00 5.61
CA SER A 504 -33.37 10.25 6.36
C SER A 504 -33.64 10.04 7.85
N HIS A 505 -34.04 8.84 8.27
CA HIS A 505 -34.37 8.52 9.65
C HIS A 505 -33.32 7.61 10.32
N TRP A 506 -32.75 6.66 9.57
CA TRP A 506 -31.85 5.64 10.10
C TRP A 506 -30.38 5.83 9.71
N GLY A 507 -30.04 6.89 8.96
CA GLY A 507 -28.69 7.11 8.44
C GLY A 507 -28.50 6.33 7.14
N GLU A 508 -28.51 5.00 7.23
CA GLU A 508 -28.51 4.10 6.08
C GLU A 508 -29.68 3.11 6.17
N ARG A 509 -30.11 2.59 5.02
CA ARG A 509 -31.04 1.46 4.93
C ARG A 509 -30.60 0.49 3.82
N PRO A 510 -30.98 -0.78 3.90
CA PRO A 510 -30.77 -1.71 2.80
C PRO A 510 -31.70 -1.42 1.62
N LYS A 511 -31.12 -1.30 0.41
CA LYS A 511 -31.80 -1.43 -0.89
C LYS A 511 -31.28 -2.68 -1.59
N ALA A 512 -32.18 -3.50 -2.11
CA ALA A 512 -31.82 -4.69 -2.85
C ALA A 512 -32.02 -4.51 -4.36
N PHE A 513 -31.10 -5.05 -5.14
CA PHE A 513 -31.23 -5.24 -6.57
C PHE A 513 -31.29 -6.73 -6.84
N VAL A 514 -32.28 -7.19 -7.61
CA VAL A 514 -32.51 -8.61 -7.85
C VAL A 514 -32.62 -8.90 -9.34
N THR A 515 -32.10 -10.04 -9.78
CA THR A 515 -32.36 -10.60 -11.11
C THR A 515 -33.33 -11.77 -10.99
N VAL A 516 -34.07 -12.07 -12.05
CA VAL A 516 -35.17 -13.04 -12.03
C VAL A 516 -34.81 -14.27 -12.85
N LYS A 517 -35.24 -15.46 -12.41
CA LYS A 517 -35.05 -16.70 -13.16
C LYS A 517 -35.72 -16.64 -14.54
N GLN A 518 -35.14 -17.31 -15.52
CA GLN A 518 -35.66 -17.27 -16.89
C GLN A 518 -37.14 -17.72 -16.96
N GLY A 519 -37.98 -16.90 -17.60
CA GLY A 519 -39.41 -17.19 -17.75
C GLY A 519 -40.27 -16.88 -16.51
N LYS A 520 -39.69 -16.26 -15.48
CA LYS A 520 -40.40 -15.77 -14.29
C LYS A 520 -40.53 -14.25 -14.32
N PHE A 521 -41.53 -13.74 -13.59
CA PHE A 521 -41.77 -12.32 -13.39
C PHE A 521 -41.95 -12.07 -11.90
N LEU A 522 -41.47 -10.92 -11.44
CA LEU A 522 -41.43 -10.62 -10.02
C LEU A 522 -41.56 -9.12 -9.81
N ASP A 523 -42.39 -8.71 -8.86
CA ASP A 523 -42.54 -7.30 -8.49
C ASP A 523 -41.81 -6.99 -7.17
N GLY A 524 -41.11 -5.86 -7.11
CA GLY A 524 -40.28 -5.47 -5.96
C GLY A 524 -41.04 -5.42 -4.62
N PRO A 525 -42.22 -4.77 -4.54
CA PRO A 525 -43.09 -4.79 -3.36
C PRO A 525 -43.54 -6.18 -2.90
N GLU A 526 -43.71 -7.13 -3.82
CA GLU A 526 -44.04 -8.52 -3.48
C GLU A 526 -42.87 -9.21 -2.78
N VAL A 527 -41.61 -8.95 -3.19
CA VAL A 527 -40.41 -9.42 -2.48
C VAL A 527 -40.37 -8.89 -1.05
N ILE A 528 -40.65 -7.60 -0.87
CA ILE A 528 -40.64 -6.97 0.46
C ILE A 528 -41.71 -7.61 1.36
N THR A 529 -42.90 -7.84 0.80
CA THR A 529 -44.02 -8.48 1.51
C THR A 529 -43.68 -9.92 1.87
N TRP A 530 -43.07 -10.66 0.95
CA TRP A 530 -42.55 -12.00 1.20
C TRP A 530 -41.50 -11.98 2.31
N ALA A 531 -40.49 -11.11 2.22
CA ALA A 531 -39.40 -10.99 3.20
C ALA A 531 -39.89 -10.64 4.62
N ARG A 532 -41.01 -9.90 4.75
CA ARG A 532 -41.69 -9.65 6.04
C ARG A 532 -42.27 -10.91 6.70
N ASN A 533 -42.64 -11.90 5.89
CA ASN A 533 -43.26 -13.13 6.33
C ASN A 533 -42.25 -14.29 6.46
N VAL A 534 -41.00 -14.10 6.00
CA VAL A 534 -39.91 -15.08 6.17
C VAL A 534 -39.46 -15.11 7.63
N SER A 535 -39.44 -16.30 8.24
CA SER A 535 -38.98 -16.49 9.61
C SER A 535 -37.44 -16.41 9.69
N GLY A 536 -36.94 -15.55 10.59
CA GLY A 536 -35.49 -15.46 10.90
C GLY A 536 -34.81 -14.14 10.56
N ILE A 537 -35.53 -13.11 10.10
CA ILE A 537 -34.99 -11.75 9.91
C ILE A 537 -35.74 -10.72 10.75
N SER A 538 -35.01 -9.83 11.40
CA SER A 538 -35.61 -8.75 12.17
C SER A 538 -36.25 -7.72 11.25
N LYS A 539 -37.41 -7.17 11.63
CA LYS A 539 -38.18 -6.24 10.78
C LYS A 539 -37.36 -5.03 10.29
N PHE A 540 -36.38 -4.59 11.07
CA PHE A 540 -35.51 -3.46 10.71
C PHE A 540 -34.49 -3.79 9.61
N MET A 541 -34.19 -5.08 9.39
CA MET A 541 -33.25 -5.53 8.35
C MET A 541 -33.89 -5.62 6.97
N ILE A 542 -35.22 -5.69 6.88
CA ILE A 542 -35.92 -5.93 5.62
C ILE A 542 -35.64 -4.77 4.64
N PRO A 543 -35.24 -5.05 3.38
CA PRO A 543 -35.04 -4.00 2.38
C PRO A 543 -36.34 -3.21 2.22
N ARG A 544 -36.25 -1.88 2.25
CA ARG A 544 -37.42 -1.02 2.04
C ARG A 544 -37.76 -0.85 0.56
N GLU A 545 -36.83 -1.23 -0.29
CA GLU A 545 -36.91 -1.09 -1.74
C GLU A 545 -36.17 -2.26 -2.37
N VAL A 546 -36.83 -2.89 -3.34
CA VAL A 546 -36.29 -3.99 -4.14
C VAL A 546 -36.49 -3.61 -5.59
N GLU A 547 -35.41 -3.51 -6.35
CA GLU A 547 -35.42 -3.16 -7.76
C GLU A 547 -35.05 -4.38 -8.60
N VAL A 548 -35.87 -4.70 -9.59
CA VAL A 548 -35.62 -5.81 -10.50
C VAL A 548 -34.81 -5.30 -11.69
N VAL A 549 -33.60 -5.84 -11.87
CA VAL A 549 -32.66 -5.44 -12.92
C VAL A 549 -32.38 -6.60 -13.87
N ALA A 550 -31.96 -6.29 -15.09
CA ALA A 550 -31.61 -7.31 -16.09
C ALA A 550 -30.36 -8.11 -15.69
N GLU A 551 -29.35 -7.45 -15.13
CA GLU A 551 -28.11 -8.06 -14.63
C GLU A 551 -27.51 -7.24 -13.47
N LEU A 552 -26.78 -7.89 -12.56
CA LEU A 552 -26.00 -7.19 -11.53
C LEU A 552 -24.60 -6.84 -12.08
N PRO A 553 -24.11 -5.59 -11.90
CA PRO A 553 -22.74 -5.19 -12.19
C PRO A 553 -21.74 -6.02 -11.39
N LYS A 554 -20.77 -6.60 -12.08
CA LYS A 554 -19.75 -7.48 -11.50
C LYS A 554 -18.38 -6.82 -11.57
N THR A 555 -17.52 -7.07 -10.58
CA THR A 555 -16.10 -6.66 -10.65
C THR A 555 -15.34 -7.50 -11.66
N SER A 556 -14.12 -7.09 -12.01
CA SER A 556 -13.26 -7.83 -12.95
C SER A 556 -12.87 -9.25 -12.47
N THR A 557 -13.07 -9.55 -11.19
CA THR A 557 -12.91 -10.86 -10.51
C THR A 557 -14.21 -11.66 -10.38
N ALA A 558 -15.35 -11.14 -10.86
CA ALA A 558 -16.70 -11.69 -10.69
C ALA A 558 -17.19 -11.77 -9.23
N ASP A 559 -16.71 -10.87 -8.37
CA ASP A 559 -17.23 -10.67 -7.01
C ASP A 559 -18.55 -9.90 -7.02
N SER A 560 -19.27 -9.95 -5.90
CA SER A 560 -20.50 -9.18 -5.66
C SER A 560 -20.32 -7.67 -5.86
N LEU A 561 -21.45 -6.97 -5.95
CA LEU A 561 -21.55 -5.52 -6.12
C LEU A 561 -20.72 -4.77 -5.06
N PRO A 562 -19.69 -3.98 -5.45
CA PRO A 562 -19.08 -3.01 -4.53
C PRO A 562 -20.11 -1.95 -4.15
N ALA A 563 -20.13 -1.50 -2.88
CA ALA A 563 -20.97 -0.39 -2.42
C ALA A 563 -20.86 0.87 -3.32
N GLU A 564 -19.72 1.06 -3.98
CA GLU A 564 -19.42 2.17 -4.90
C GLU A 564 -19.96 1.99 -6.35
N MET A 565 -20.53 0.82 -6.71
CA MET A 565 -21.21 0.60 -8.00
C MET A 565 -22.72 0.84 -7.96
N ALA A 566 -23.29 1.11 -6.77
CA ALA A 566 -24.66 1.59 -6.59
C ALA A 566 -25.02 2.79 -7.51
N PRO A 567 -24.14 3.78 -7.78
CA PRO A 567 -24.47 4.90 -8.65
C PRO A 567 -24.72 4.52 -10.11
N ARG A 568 -24.13 3.42 -10.62
CA ARG A 568 -24.30 3.00 -12.02
C ARG A 568 -25.63 2.29 -12.26
N LEU A 569 -26.10 1.51 -11.28
CA LEU A 569 -27.45 0.92 -11.29
C LEU A 569 -28.53 1.98 -11.08
N LEU A 570 -28.24 3.03 -10.32
CA LEU A 570 -29.11 4.21 -10.17
C LEU A 570 -29.15 5.11 -11.43
N GLN A 571 -28.36 4.81 -12.48
CA GLN A 571 -28.20 5.66 -13.68
C GLN A 571 -28.57 4.98 -15.02
N THR A 572 -29.06 3.73 -15.06
CA THR A 572 -29.33 3.04 -16.33
C THR A 572 -30.55 3.61 -17.07
N GLY A 573 -30.29 4.60 -17.92
CA GLY A 573 -31.24 5.15 -18.87
C GLY A 573 -30.61 6.16 -19.83
N ARG A 574 -29.56 5.79 -20.59
CA ARG A 574 -29.18 6.38 -21.90
C ARG A 574 -27.87 5.79 -22.48
N SER A 575 -27.87 5.58 -23.80
CA SER A 575 -26.79 5.01 -24.63
C SER A 575 -25.68 6.03 -24.98
N PRO A 576 -24.45 5.59 -25.36
CA PRO A 576 -23.28 6.46 -25.47
C PRO A 576 -22.88 6.85 -26.92
N SER A 577 -22.31 8.05 -27.10
CA SER A 577 -21.47 8.42 -28.25
C SER A 577 -20.12 8.99 -27.78
N ALA A 578 -19.11 8.85 -28.63
CA ALA A 578 -17.69 8.84 -28.27
C ALA A 578 -16.91 10.13 -28.60
N ALA A 579 -15.73 10.23 -27.97
CA ALA A 579 -14.51 10.99 -28.31
C ALA A 579 -14.35 12.43 -27.73
N PRO A 580 -13.11 12.95 -27.64
CA PRO A 580 -11.94 12.35 -26.99
C PRO A 580 -11.20 13.32 -26.06
N SER A 581 -10.29 12.73 -25.27
CA SER A 581 -9.50 13.33 -24.21
C SER A 581 -7.98 13.30 -24.49
N GLU A 582 -7.33 14.45 -24.73
CA GLU A 582 -5.87 14.73 -24.60
C GLU A 582 -5.30 14.89 -23.16
N THR A 583 -4.70 13.82 -22.65
CA THR A 583 -4.25 13.71 -21.24
C THR A 583 -2.87 14.33 -21.00
N SER A 584 -2.66 14.79 -19.76
CA SER A 584 -1.41 14.65 -18.98
C SER A 584 -1.65 15.25 -17.58
N GLY A 585 -1.16 14.77 -16.44
CA GLY A 585 -0.31 13.64 -16.11
C GLY A 585 0.17 13.76 -14.65
N SER A 586 -0.20 12.77 -13.84
CA SER A 586 0.57 12.13 -12.74
C SER A 586 0.62 12.76 -11.33
N THR A 587 0.41 12.00 -10.25
CA THR A 587 1.08 12.05 -8.92
C THR A 587 0.73 13.08 -7.83
N SER A 588 0.37 12.62 -6.62
CA SER A 588 0.65 13.30 -5.34
C SER A 588 0.49 12.39 -4.08
N PRO A 589 0.91 12.84 -2.87
CA PRO A 589 1.21 12.06 -1.64
C PRO A 589 0.40 12.50 -0.37
N GLU A 590 0.64 11.81 0.77
CA GLU A 590 0.25 12.13 2.18
C GLU A 590 -1.02 11.40 2.73
N ARG A 591 -1.18 10.92 3.98
CA ARG A 591 -0.78 11.21 5.39
C ARG A 591 -1.39 12.47 6.05
N ALA A 592 -2.07 12.34 7.18
CA ALA A 592 -2.53 13.41 8.10
C ALA A 592 -2.13 13.03 9.54
N ALA A 593 -2.23 13.85 10.59
CA ALA A 593 -1.92 15.26 10.89
C ALA A 593 -1.82 15.34 12.43
N ASP A 594 -0.95 16.20 12.95
CA ASP A 594 -0.61 16.45 14.37
C ASP A 594 0.15 15.32 15.09
N ASP A 595 1.49 15.42 15.09
CA ASP A 595 2.31 15.11 16.27
C ASP A 595 3.76 15.58 16.03
N ASP A 596 4.30 16.35 16.95
CA ASP A 596 5.73 16.69 17.11
C ASP A 596 6.53 15.43 17.51
N THR A 597 6.45 14.38 16.70
CA THR A 597 7.19 13.14 16.92
C THR A 597 8.51 13.15 16.17
N ASP A 598 9.56 13.12 16.97
CA ASP A 598 10.97 13.15 16.59
C ASP A 598 11.32 12.35 15.32
N PHE A 599 11.51 13.12 14.26
CA PHE A 599 12.07 12.69 12.98
C PHE A 599 13.54 12.20 13.09
N PHE A 600 14.10 12.12 14.30
CA PHE A 600 15.52 11.82 14.55
C PHE A 600 15.89 10.35 14.35
N MET A 601 14.92 9.42 14.35
CA MET A 601 15.21 7.97 14.39
C MET A 601 14.50 7.13 13.32
N ALA A 602 13.80 7.73 12.34
CA ALA A 602 12.95 7.03 11.37
C ALA A 602 13.53 6.88 9.94
N GLN A 603 14.85 7.01 9.74
CA GLN A 603 15.49 6.61 8.49
C GLN A 603 16.18 5.25 8.60
N ALA A 604 15.66 4.28 7.85
CA ALA A 604 16.36 3.04 7.54
C ALA A 604 17.29 3.25 6.34
N ASN A 605 18.41 3.97 6.51
CA ASN A 605 19.69 3.67 5.85
C ASN A 605 20.80 4.61 6.33
N ASP A 606 21.65 4.14 7.24
CA ASP A 606 23.08 4.50 7.32
C ASP A 606 23.79 3.54 8.30
N SER A 607 23.59 2.23 8.14
CA SER A 607 24.18 1.22 9.04
C SER A 607 24.55 -0.06 8.32
N GLN A 608 25.31 0.06 7.24
CA GLN A 608 26.19 -1.03 6.77
C GLN A 608 27.62 -0.90 7.33
N SER A 609 27.88 0.09 8.20
CA SER A 609 29.25 0.41 8.67
C SER A 609 29.51 0.10 10.16
N SER A 610 28.51 -0.35 10.95
CA SER A 610 28.65 -0.56 12.40
C SER A 610 28.90 -2.01 12.83
N ILE A 611 28.89 -2.98 11.91
CA ILE A 611 29.32 -4.37 12.21
C ILE A 611 30.83 -4.44 11.96
N GLY A 612 31.58 -3.62 12.70
CA GLY A 612 33.01 -3.80 12.83
C GLY A 612 33.28 -4.93 13.80
N VAL A 613 34.06 -5.92 13.38
CA VAL A 613 34.59 -7.01 14.19
C VAL A 613 35.22 -6.43 15.44
N ALA A 614 34.61 -6.65 16.61
CA ALA A 614 35.27 -6.34 17.87
C ALA A 614 36.36 -7.38 18.10
N ASN A 615 37.62 -6.93 18.22
CA ASN A 615 38.73 -7.77 18.66
C ASN A 615 38.49 -8.21 20.12
N PHE A 616 37.76 -9.30 20.31
CA PHE A 616 37.63 -9.99 21.59
C PHE A 616 38.92 -10.79 21.86
N ARG A 617 39.99 -10.12 22.31
CA ARG A 617 41.25 -10.80 22.66
C ARG A 617 41.59 -10.87 24.14
N ASP A 618 40.90 -10.14 25.02
CA ASP A 618 41.24 -10.14 26.45
C ASP A 618 40.12 -10.72 27.32
N SER A 619 40.08 -12.06 27.39
CA SER A 619 39.53 -12.82 28.53
C SER A 619 39.92 -14.29 28.38
N HIS A 620 41.16 -14.61 28.72
CA HIS A 620 41.63 -15.99 28.85
C HIS A 620 41.43 -16.49 30.29
N PRO A 621 40.66 -17.57 30.52
CA PRO A 621 40.98 -18.55 31.54
C PRO A 621 41.94 -19.60 30.94
N GLN A 622 43.05 -19.80 31.62
CA GLN A 622 44.10 -20.76 31.31
C GLN A 622 43.60 -22.21 31.32
N ASN A 623 44.23 -23.04 30.47
CA ASN A 623 44.23 -24.51 30.44
C ASN A 623 42.92 -25.25 30.14
N VAL A 624 42.65 -25.51 28.85
CA VAL A 624 41.86 -26.68 28.41
C VAL A 624 42.51 -27.28 27.15
N GLN A 625 42.70 -28.61 27.13
CA GLN A 625 43.28 -29.38 26.02
C GLN A 625 42.44 -29.28 24.72
N PRO A 626 43.07 -29.46 23.53
CA PRO A 626 42.42 -29.24 22.25
C PRO A 626 41.43 -30.38 21.92
N MET A 627 40.13 -30.13 22.09
CA MET A 627 39.07 -30.96 21.53
C MET A 627 38.83 -30.60 20.05
N PRO A 628 38.54 -31.57 19.16
CA PRO A 628 38.29 -31.29 17.75
C PRO A 628 36.94 -30.56 17.58
N LEU A 629 36.97 -29.29 17.16
CA LEU A 629 35.75 -28.54 16.84
C LEU A 629 35.15 -29.04 15.51
N PRO A 630 33.81 -29.30 15.43
CA PRO A 630 33.12 -29.60 14.18
C PRO A 630 33.27 -28.44 13.17
N PRO A 631 33.08 -28.66 11.85
CA PRO A 631 33.39 -27.68 10.80
C PRO A 631 32.81 -26.28 11.04
N ILE A 632 31.59 -26.20 11.59
CA ILE A 632 30.91 -24.93 11.89
C ILE A 632 31.51 -24.19 13.10
N GLY A 633 32.11 -24.92 14.06
CA GLY A 633 32.89 -24.35 15.17
C GLY A 633 34.27 -23.85 14.75
N ARG A 634 34.68 -24.10 13.49
CA ARG A 634 35.89 -23.54 12.86
C ARG A 634 35.59 -22.29 12.04
N LEU A 635 34.31 -21.95 11.84
CA LEU A 635 33.96 -20.73 11.12
C LEU A 635 34.47 -19.52 11.90
N PRO A 636 35.03 -18.52 11.20
CA PRO A 636 35.39 -17.27 11.84
C PRO A 636 34.16 -16.65 12.53
N PRO A 637 34.32 -16.08 13.74
CA PRO A 637 33.29 -15.34 14.47
C PRO A 637 32.45 -14.39 13.59
N GLU A 638 33.09 -13.75 12.61
CA GLU A 638 32.49 -12.79 11.68
C GLU A 638 31.42 -13.44 10.79
N ILE A 639 31.68 -14.67 10.33
CA ILE A 639 30.75 -15.43 9.50
C ILE A 639 29.57 -15.90 10.36
N LEU A 640 29.83 -16.34 11.59
CA LEU A 640 28.76 -16.71 12.53
C LEU A 640 27.87 -15.52 12.88
N ILE A 641 28.44 -14.37 13.19
CA ILE A 641 27.70 -13.12 13.45
C ILE A 641 26.88 -12.72 12.22
N ALA A 642 27.45 -12.79 11.00
CA ALA A 642 26.74 -12.47 9.77
C ALA A 642 25.55 -13.41 9.53
N ILE A 643 25.71 -14.71 9.79
CA ILE A 643 24.63 -15.70 9.72
C ILE A 643 23.56 -15.38 10.77
N PHE A 644 23.95 -15.22 12.03
CA PHE A 644 23.01 -14.92 13.11
C PHE A 644 22.27 -13.60 12.89
N SER A 645 22.89 -12.59 12.26
CA SER A 645 22.23 -11.30 11.97
C SER A 645 21.02 -11.40 11.03
N LYS A 646 20.86 -12.53 10.35
CA LYS A 646 19.69 -12.82 9.49
C LYS A 646 18.51 -13.39 10.28
N LEU A 647 18.71 -13.79 11.53
CA LEU A 647 17.65 -14.23 12.42
C LEU A 647 16.89 -13.00 12.94
N THR A 648 15.60 -12.92 12.61
CA THR A 648 14.74 -11.77 12.95
C THR A 648 13.96 -11.98 14.25
N LEU A 649 13.77 -13.22 14.69
CA LEU A 649 13.07 -13.56 15.92
C LEU A 649 14.04 -13.72 17.11
N PRO A 650 13.79 -13.07 18.26
CA PRO A 650 14.62 -13.21 19.45
C PRO A 650 14.74 -14.66 19.98
N SER A 651 13.71 -15.48 19.75
CA SER A 651 13.69 -16.91 20.10
C SER A 651 14.75 -17.72 19.36
N ASP A 652 14.96 -17.42 18.09
CA ASP A 652 15.91 -18.15 17.25
C ASP A 652 17.36 -17.80 17.62
N MET A 653 17.56 -16.53 17.98
CA MET A 653 18.83 -16.08 18.51
C MET A 653 19.14 -16.74 19.87
N LEU A 654 18.13 -16.90 20.74
CA LEU A 654 18.26 -17.64 22.00
C LEU A 654 18.63 -19.10 21.75
N ASN A 655 17.99 -19.76 20.79
CA ASN A 655 18.34 -21.13 20.39
C ASN A 655 19.81 -21.22 19.96
N CYS A 656 20.30 -20.26 19.17
CA CYS A 656 21.72 -20.18 18.79
C CYS A 656 22.63 -19.96 20.01
N MET A 657 22.22 -19.14 20.98
CA MET A 657 22.98 -18.92 22.21
C MET A 657 23.12 -20.18 23.07
N LEU A 658 22.15 -21.09 23.02
CA LEU A 658 22.16 -22.31 23.84
C LEU A 658 23.03 -23.43 23.25
N VAL A 659 23.52 -23.29 22.01
CA VAL A 659 24.31 -24.33 21.31
C VAL A 659 25.67 -24.55 21.97
N CYS A 660 26.47 -23.50 22.11
CA CYS A 660 27.76 -23.55 22.80
C CYS A 660 28.21 -22.17 23.23
N ARG A 661 29.21 -22.09 24.13
CA ARG A 661 29.77 -20.81 24.59
C ARG A 661 30.25 -19.94 23.43
N GLY A 662 30.84 -20.53 22.38
CA GLY A 662 31.29 -19.79 21.20
C GLY A 662 30.14 -19.17 20.41
N TRP A 663 29.04 -19.89 20.20
CA TRP A 663 27.86 -19.35 19.51
C TRP A 663 27.16 -18.30 20.36
N ALA A 664 27.03 -18.55 21.66
CA ALA A 664 26.47 -17.60 22.61
C ALA A 664 27.21 -16.26 22.60
N VAL A 665 28.54 -16.26 22.57
CA VAL A 665 29.36 -15.05 22.45
C VAL A 665 29.11 -14.32 21.11
N ASN A 666 28.87 -15.06 20.03
CA ASN A 666 28.64 -14.50 18.69
C ASN A 666 27.20 -14.05 18.43
N SER A 667 26.21 -14.51 19.21
CA SER A 667 24.79 -14.14 19.02
C SER A 667 24.29 -13.16 20.07
N VAL A 668 24.83 -13.16 21.29
CA VAL A 668 24.38 -12.28 22.39
C VAL A 668 24.43 -10.80 22.01
N GLY A 669 25.46 -10.38 21.26
CA GLY A 669 25.62 -9.01 20.80
C GLY A 669 24.49 -8.57 19.87
N ILE A 670 23.90 -9.48 19.10
CA ILE A 670 22.80 -9.15 18.17
C ILE A 670 21.47 -8.98 18.93
N LEU A 671 21.25 -9.71 20.02
CA LEU A 671 20.07 -9.48 20.88
C LEU A 671 20.20 -8.18 21.67
N TRP A 672 21.36 -7.97 22.28
CA TRP A 672 21.56 -6.89 23.23
C TRP A 672 21.96 -5.56 22.58
N HIS A 673 22.18 -5.51 21.26
CA HIS A 673 22.53 -4.25 20.58
C HIS A 673 21.44 -3.17 20.71
N ARG A 674 20.16 -3.54 20.83
CA ARG A 674 19.02 -2.63 21.01
C ARG A 674 18.02 -3.26 22.00
N PRO A 675 18.25 -3.18 23.31
CA PRO A 675 17.30 -3.70 24.29
C PRO A 675 15.96 -2.96 24.19
N SER A 676 14.87 -3.67 24.43
CA SER A 676 13.53 -3.07 24.48
C SER A 676 13.33 -2.40 25.84
N CYS A 677 13.19 -1.07 25.86
CA CYS A 677 12.93 -0.27 27.05
C CYS A 677 11.63 0.54 26.90
N ASN A 678 10.61 -0.05 26.27
CA ASN A 678 9.33 0.60 25.98
C ASN A 678 8.29 0.52 27.12
N SER A 679 8.62 -0.17 28.22
CA SER A 679 7.80 -0.26 29.43
C SER A 679 8.68 -0.33 30.68
N TRP A 680 8.13 0.06 31.83
CA TRP A 680 8.85 0.02 33.11
C TRP A 680 9.25 -1.40 33.53
N SER A 681 8.44 -2.41 33.19
CA SER A 681 8.77 -3.82 33.44
C SER A 681 9.98 -4.27 32.62
N ASN A 682 10.04 -3.87 31.35
CA ASN A 682 11.14 -4.20 30.46
C ASN A 682 12.42 -3.49 30.91
N LEU A 683 12.33 -2.21 31.27
CA LEU A 683 13.44 -1.44 31.81
C LEU A 683 14.03 -2.10 33.07
N THR A 684 13.19 -2.49 34.02
CA THR A 684 13.61 -3.14 35.27
C THR A 684 14.35 -4.46 34.99
N SER A 685 13.89 -5.22 33.99
CA SER A 685 14.53 -6.49 33.60
C SER A 685 15.91 -6.26 32.97
N VAL A 686 16.02 -5.24 32.12
CA VAL A 686 17.28 -4.86 31.47
C VAL A 686 18.27 -4.33 32.51
N THR A 687 17.86 -3.43 33.40
CA THR A 687 18.73 -2.86 34.44
C THR A 687 19.22 -3.92 35.43
N ALA A 688 18.39 -4.89 35.80
CA ALA A 688 18.80 -6.02 36.64
C ALA A 688 19.89 -6.89 35.99
N SER A 689 19.85 -7.04 34.67
CA SER A 689 20.85 -7.83 33.93
C SER A 689 22.16 -7.05 33.73
N VAL A 690 22.05 -5.76 33.43
CA VAL A 690 23.20 -4.86 33.26
C VAL A 690 23.93 -4.65 34.59
N GLY A 691 23.22 -4.54 35.72
CA GLY A 691 23.80 -4.32 37.05
C GLY A 691 24.43 -5.54 37.74
N LYS A 692 24.47 -6.71 37.10
CA LYS A 692 24.91 -7.97 37.74
C LYS A 692 26.42 -8.19 37.60
N GLN A 693 27.15 -8.11 38.73
CA GLN A 693 28.62 -8.25 38.78
C GLN A 693 29.12 -9.64 38.34
N ASP A 694 28.38 -10.71 38.65
CA ASP A 694 28.72 -12.09 38.25
C ASP A 694 27.83 -12.59 37.11
N SER A 695 27.88 -11.93 35.95
CA SER A 695 27.13 -12.30 34.74
C SER A 695 28.00 -13.03 33.71
N LEU A 696 27.39 -13.95 32.95
CA LEU A 696 28.08 -14.76 31.93
C LEU A 696 28.61 -13.89 30.77
N PHE A 697 27.90 -12.81 30.45
CA PHE A 697 28.27 -11.82 29.44
C PHE A 697 28.29 -10.44 30.09
N ASN A 698 29.23 -9.59 29.68
CA ASN A 698 29.19 -8.18 30.05
C ASN A 698 28.11 -7.47 29.22
N TYR A 699 26.86 -7.54 29.68
CA TYR A 699 25.71 -6.99 28.94
C TYR A 699 25.80 -5.49 28.69
N ALA A 700 26.48 -4.74 29.58
CA ALA A 700 26.72 -3.31 29.41
C ALA A 700 27.49 -2.99 28.11
N ASP A 701 28.46 -3.83 27.74
CA ASP A 701 29.28 -3.65 26.54
C ASP A 701 28.55 -4.01 25.23
N LEU A 702 27.39 -4.66 25.33
CA LEU A 702 26.63 -5.13 24.17
C LEU A 702 25.60 -4.11 23.70
N ILE A 703 25.20 -3.16 24.56
CA ILE A 703 24.17 -2.16 24.25
C ILE A 703 24.75 -1.07 23.36
N LYS A 704 24.24 -0.98 22.12
CA LYS A 704 24.62 0.03 21.12
C LYS A 704 23.52 1.05 20.84
N ARG A 705 22.26 0.73 21.07
CA ARG A 705 21.12 1.63 20.85
C ARG A 705 20.22 1.62 22.07
N LEU A 706 20.15 2.74 22.78
CA LEU A 706 19.30 2.90 23.96
C LEU A 706 18.23 3.95 23.67
N ASN A 707 16.96 3.57 23.78
CA ASN A 707 15.84 4.49 23.62
C ASN A 707 14.92 4.37 24.84
N LEU A 708 14.72 5.48 25.55
CA LEU A 708 13.87 5.59 26.74
C LEU A 708 12.66 6.51 26.54
N SER A 709 12.40 7.00 25.31
CA SER A 709 11.39 8.03 25.03
C SER A 709 9.95 7.61 25.35
N ALA A 710 9.66 6.31 25.41
CA ALA A 710 8.33 5.78 25.66
C ALA A 710 7.92 5.79 27.15
N LEU A 711 8.84 6.13 28.07
CA LEU A 711 8.63 5.97 29.52
C LEU A 711 8.19 7.24 30.25
N GLY A 712 8.41 8.43 29.67
CA GLY A 712 8.00 9.74 30.21
C GLY A 712 8.73 10.19 31.49
N ASP A 713 8.60 9.43 32.58
CA ASP A 713 9.06 9.79 33.93
C ASP A 713 10.47 9.26 34.26
N VAL A 714 11.38 9.29 33.28
CA VAL A 714 12.76 8.84 33.46
C VAL A 714 13.56 9.89 34.24
N SER A 715 14.14 9.51 35.38
CA SER A 715 14.96 10.37 36.25
C SER A 715 16.44 9.96 36.22
N ASP A 716 17.31 10.78 36.80
CA ASP A 716 18.74 10.47 36.91
C ASP A 716 18.99 9.11 37.59
N GLY A 717 18.24 8.78 38.64
CA GLY A 717 18.32 7.50 39.34
C GLY A 717 17.96 6.30 38.45
N THR A 718 17.05 6.51 37.49
CA THR A 718 16.59 5.48 36.55
C THR A 718 17.71 5.08 35.57
N VAL A 719 18.60 6.01 35.21
CA VAL A 719 19.65 5.77 34.22
C VAL A 719 20.98 5.28 34.80
N VAL A 720 21.16 5.36 36.13
CA VAL A 720 22.37 4.90 36.84
C VAL A 720 22.86 3.51 36.38
N PRO A 721 22.02 2.47 36.23
CA PRO A 721 22.49 1.16 35.81
C PRO A 721 23.15 1.14 34.41
N PHE A 722 22.80 2.10 33.55
CA PHE A 722 23.33 2.21 32.19
C PHE A 722 24.61 3.06 32.09
N VAL A 723 25.07 3.68 33.19
CA VAL A 723 26.31 4.48 33.20
C VAL A 723 27.54 3.67 32.78
N GLN A 724 27.55 2.37 33.08
CA GLN A 724 28.60 1.43 32.65
C GLN A 724 28.54 1.05 31.16
N CYS A 725 27.47 1.39 30.43
CA CYS A 725 27.33 1.08 29.01
C CYS A 725 28.15 2.07 28.17
N LYS A 726 29.44 1.80 27.97
CA LYS A 726 30.39 2.70 27.27
C LYS A 726 30.53 2.47 25.76
N ARG A 727 29.60 1.72 25.15
CA ARG A 727 29.57 1.38 23.70
C ARG A 727 28.29 1.81 22.97
N ILE A 728 27.57 2.76 23.53
CA ILE A 728 26.35 3.29 22.94
C ILE A 728 26.70 4.06 21.65
N GLU A 729 26.06 3.69 20.55
CA GLU A 729 26.12 4.35 19.23
C GLU A 729 24.92 5.29 19.01
N ARG A 730 23.74 4.99 19.57
CA ARG A 730 22.56 5.88 19.48
C ARG A 730 21.84 5.95 20.83
N LEU A 731 21.59 7.16 21.31
CA LEU A 731 20.91 7.44 22.56
C LEU A 731 19.70 8.35 22.31
N THR A 732 18.50 7.91 22.69
CA THR A 732 17.25 8.67 22.59
C THR A 732 16.62 8.85 23.96
N LEU A 733 16.52 10.10 24.40
CA LEU A 733 16.01 10.53 25.71
C LEU A 733 14.93 11.62 25.57
N THR A 734 14.28 11.70 24.41
CA THR A 734 13.15 12.60 24.15
C THR A 734 12.12 12.54 25.28
N ASN A 735 11.63 13.71 25.70
CA ASN A 735 10.57 13.88 26.69
C ASN A 735 10.86 13.26 28.08
N CYS A 736 12.11 12.87 28.37
CA CYS A 736 12.52 12.37 29.68
C CYS A 736 12.80 13.53 30.66
N SER A 737 11.82 14.41 30.85
CA SER A 737 11.97 15.76 31.45
C SER A 737 12.58 15.80 32.86
N GLN A 738 12.60 14.69 33.59
CA GLN A 738 13.20 14.58 34.92
C GLN A 738 14.71 14.26 34.91
N LEU A 739 15.32 14.11 33.72
CA LEU A 739 16.77 13.99 33.58
C LEU A 739 17.48 15.34 33.69
N THR A 740 18.58 15.36 34.43
CA THR A 740 19.43 16.53 34.60
C THR A 740 20.78 16.34 33.90
N ASP A 741 21.64 17.37 33.99
CA ASP A 741 23.01 17.29 33.49
C ASP A 741 23.77 16.08 34.04
N THR A 742 23.49 15.67 35.27
CA THR A 742 24.16 14.53 35.91
C THR A 742 23.83 13.23 35.19
N GLY A 743 22.53 12.90 35.05
CA GLY A 743 22.11 11.65 34.43
C GLY A 743 22.54 11.53 32.98
N VAL A 744 22.42 12.62 32.20
CA VAL A 744 22.84 12.60 30.79
C VAL A 744 24.36 12.56 30.66
N SER A 745 25.10 13.37 31.44
CA SER A 745 26.58 13.37 31.41
C SER A 745 27.15 12.02 31.79
N ASP A 746 26.61 11.35 32.81
CA ASP A 746 27.07 10.03 33.22
C ASP A 746 26.87 8.97 32.12
N LEU A 747 25.76 9.08 31.37
CA LEU A 747 25.49 8.22 30.22
C LEU A 747 26.44 8.48 29.06
N VAL A 748 26.80 9.73 28.77
CA VAL A 748 27.68 10.06 27.61
C VAL A 748 29.16 10.02 27.94
N ASP A 749 29.54 10.10 29.21
CA ASP A 749 30.94 10.06 29.63
C ASP A 749 31.59 8.75 29.20
N GLY A 750 32.77 8.81 28.58
CA GLY A 750 33.46 7.63 28.03
C GLY A 750 32.84 6.98 26.79
N ASN A 751 31.70 7.43 26.26
CA ASN A 751 31.01 6.83 25.11
C ASN A 751 31.58 7.28 23.74
N ARG A 752 32.83 6.88 23.44
CA ARG A 752 33.55 7.26 22.20
C ARG A 752 32.93 6.78 20.88
N HIS A 753 31.94 5.90 20.94
CA HIS A 753 31.25 5.33 19.79
C HIS A 753 29.91 6.01 19.46
N LEU A 754 29.48 6.99 20.27
CA LEU A 754 28.20 7.66 20.09
C LEU A 754 28.15 8.39 18.75
N GLN A 755 27.14 8.05 17.93
CA GLN A 755 26.87 8.59 16.60
C GLN A 755 25.61 9.45 16.57
N ALA A 756 24.61 9.18 17.41
CA ALA A 756 23.41 10.01 17.47
C ALA A 756 22.96 10.21 18.93
N LEU A 757 22.68 11.46 19.28
CA LEU A 757 22.15 11.85 20.58
C LEU A 757 20.87 12.68 20.39
N ASP A 758 19.77 12.17 20.92
CA ASP A 758 18.51 12.89 21.05
C ASP A 758 18.19 13.16 22.52
N VAL A 759 18.20 14.44 22.88
CA VAL A 759 17.88 14.94 24.23
C VAL A 759 16.81 16.02 24.14
N SER A 760 15.93 15.93 23.15
CA SER A 760 14.88 16.93 22.90
C SER A 760 13.94 17.06 24.10
N GLU A 761 13.51 18.30 24.33
CA GLU A 761 12.66 18.73 25.46
C GLU A 761 13.27 18.52 26.86
N LEU A 762 14.58 18.23 26.97
CA LEU A 762 15.29 18.21 28.26
C LEU A 762 15.72 19.62 28.69
N ARG A 763 14.74 20.46 29.05
CA ARG A 763 14.89 21.89 29.36
C ARG A 763 15.83 22.22 30.53
N HIS A 764 16.16 21.22 31.37
CA HIS A 764 17.05 21.39 32.50
C HIS A 764 18.54 21.27 32.15
N LEU A 765 18.89 20.73 30.98
CA LEU A 765 20.27 20.54 30.54
C LEU A 765 20.94 21.88 30.25
N THR A 766 22.21 21.99 30.65
CA THR A 766 23.06 23.16 30.44
C THR A 766 24.26 22.82 29.54
N ASP A 767 25.12 23.81 29.31
CA ASP A 767 26.40 23.62 28.63
C ASP A 767 27.28 22.52 29.25
N HIS A 768 27.06 22.15 30.51
CA HIS A 768 27.80 21.05 31.14
C HIS A 768 27.67 19.75 30.34
N THR A 769 26.44 19.35 30.00
CA THR A 769 26.19 18.11 29.24
C THR A 769 26.88 18.14 27.88
N LEU A 770 26.74 19.22 27.12
CA LEU A 770 27.37 19.31 25.79
C LEU A 770 28.89 19.42 25.84
N ASN A 771 29.46 20.00 26.90
CA ASN A 771 30.90 19.94 27.14
C ASN A 771 31.37 18.51 27.44
N THR A 772 30.57 17.72 28.14
CA THR A 772 30.85 16.28 28.34
C THR A 772 30.74 15.53 27.01
N VAL A 773 29.70 15.78 26.21
CA VAL A 773 29.52 15.18 24.87
C VAL A 773 30.71 15.50 23.97
N SER A 774 31.13 16.77 23.88
CA SER A 774 32.23 17.17 23.00
C SER A 774 33.56 16.52 23.35
N ARG A 775 33.85 16.31 24.64
CA ARG A 775 35.08 15.65 25.11
C ARG A 775 35.06 14.13 24.89
N ASN A 776 33.88 13.51 24.95
CA ASN A 776 33.75 12.06 25.00
C ASN A 776 33.23 11.41 23.71
N CYS A 777 32.55 12.15 22.82
CA CYS A 777 31.80 11.59 21.70
C CYS A 777 32.28 12.10 20.31
N PRO A 778 33.55 11.89 19.91
CA PRO A 778 34.11 12.47 18.68
C PRO A 778 33.49 11.94 17.36
N ARG A 779 32.72 10.84 17.43
CA ARG A 779 32.06 10.19 16.28
C ARG A 779 30.60 10.63 16.08
N LEU A 780 30.16 11.67 16.81
CA LEU A 780 28.80 12.14 16.75
C LEU A 780 28.47 12.63 15.33
N GLN A 781 27.40 12.08 14.75
CA GLN A 781 26.87 12.39 13.42
C GLN A 781 25.50 13.08 13.50
N GLY A 782 24.70 12.81 14.54
CA GLY A 782 23.40 13.42 14.76
C GLY A 782 23.32 14.03 16.15
N LEU A 783 22.86 15.27 16.25
CA LEU A 783 22.56 15.92 17.51
C LEU A 783 21.17 16.59 17.44
N ASN A 784 20.27 16.18 18.32
CA ASN A 784 18.96 16.83 18.55
C ASN A 784 18.92 17.36 19.97
N ILE A 785 18.90 18.68 20.09
CA ILE A 785 18.77 19.39 21.37
C ILE A 785 17.57 20.35 21.31
N THR A 786 16.54 19.98 20.54
CA THR A 786 15.32 20.77 20.40
C THR A 786 14.74 21.10 21.79
N GLY A 787 14.37 22.35 22.02
CA GLY A 787 13.80 22.82 23.29
C GLY A 787 14.78 22.94 24.46
N CYS A 788 16.08 22.65 24.30
CA CYS A 788 17.08 22.76 25.37
C CYS A 788 17.54 24.22 25.60
N SER A 789 16.72 25.01 26.28
CA SER A 789 16.86 26.47 26.37
C SER A 789 18.08 27.00 27.13
N LYS A 790 18.74 26.20 27.98
CA LYS A 790 19.92 26.64 28.75
C LYS A 790 21.27 26.33 28.07
N ILE A 791 21.24 25.78 26.86
CA ILE A 791 22.44 25.54 26.06
C ILE A 791 22.82 26.83 25.32
N THR A 792 24.11 27.16 25.29
CA THR A 792 24.65 28.40 24.71
C THR A 792 25.68 28.14 23.62
N ASP A 793 26.15 29.22 22.97
CA ASP A 793 27.23 29.17 21.99
C ASP A 793 28.52 28.53 22.52
N GLU A 794 28.84 28.63 23.81
CA GLU A 794 30.10 28.12 24.34
C GLU A 794 30.22 26.61 24.16
N SER A 795 29.20 25.85 24.56
CA SER A 795 29.25 24.40 24.43
C SER A 795 29.12 23.94 22.98
N LEU A 796 28.26 24.58 22.17
CA LEU A 796 28.12 24.26 20.75
C LEU A 796 29.37 24.56 19.93
N PHE A 797 30.10 25.63 20.26
CA PHE A 797 31.39 25.93 19.65
C PHE A 797 32.37 24.77 19.90
N VAL A 798 32.49 24.32 21.15
CA VAL A 798 33.36 23.18 21.50
C VAL A 798 32.87 21.87 20.86
N VAL A 799 31.56 21.64 20.77
CA VAL A 799 30.98 20.48 20.06
C VAL A 799 31.39 20.51 18.59
N SER A 800 31.25 21.64 17.89
CA SER A 800 31.60 21.72 16.47
C SER A 800 33.08 21.43 16.19
N GLN A 801 33.98 21.83 17.10
CA GLN A 801 35.42 21.59 16.94
C GLN A 801 35.82 20.12 17.15
N ASN A 802 35.15 19.42 18.06
CA ASN A 802 35.50 18.06 18.47
C ASN A 802 34.65 16.98 17.76
N CYS A 803 33.41 17.28 17.41
CA CYS A 803 32.44 16.38 16.77
C CYS A 803 32.30 16.68 15.27
N ARG A 804 33.40 16.61 14.53
CA ARG A 804 33.47 17.03 13.10
C ARG A 804 32.68 16.17 12.12
N GLN A 805 32.12 15.05 12.57
CA GLN A 805 31.37 14.09 11.75
C GLN A 805 29.87 14.39 11.70
N ILE A 806 29.42 15.51 12.28
CA ILE A 806 28.00 15.88 12.29
C ILE A 806 27.47 16.00 10.86
N LYS A 807 26.38 15.26 10.62
CA LYS A 807 25.58 15.22 9.39
C LYS A 807 24.18 15.83 9.61
N ARG A 808 23.63 15.70 10.81
CA ARG A 808 22.29 16.19 11.17
C ARG A 808 22.33 16.99 12.45
N LEU A 809 21.83 18.21 12.41
CA LEU A 809 21.87 19.12 13.54
C LEU A 809 20.51 19.78 13.72
N LYS A 810 19.84 19.51 14.84
CA LYS A 810 18.54 20.10 15.19
C LYS A 810 18.65 20.91 16.47
N LEU A 811 18.45 22.21 16.31
CA LEU A 811 18.60 23.22 17.36
C LEU A 811 17.30 24.01 17.59
N ASN A 812 16.16 23.45 17.19
CA ASN A 812 14.87 24.15 17.26
C ASN A 812 14.61 24.66 18.69
N GLY A 813 14.30 25.96 18.83
CA GLY A 813 13.94 26.58 20.10
C GLY A 813 15.11 26.75 21.08
N VAL A 814 16.36 26.57 20.64
CA VAL A 814 17.54 26.85 21.47
C VAL A 814 17.79 28.37 21.43
N SER A 815 17.36 29.08 22.47
CA SER A 815 17.28 30.55 22.45
C SER A 815 18.62 31.28 22.60
N ASN A 816 19.67 30.62 23.11
CA ASN A 816 20.94 31.26 23.50
C ASN A 816 22.11 30.97 22.55
N ILE A 817 21.82 30.72 21.26
CA ILE A 817 22.83 30.43 20.24
C ILE A 817 22.81 31.49 19.15
N SER A 818 23.98 31.97 18.75
CA SER A 818 24.17 33.06 17.79
C SER A 818 24.97 32.58 16.56
N ASN A 819 25.39 33.53 15.72
CA ASN A 819 26.23 33.24 14.56
C ASN A 819 27.50 32.44 14.92
N ARG A 820 28.06 32.62 16.13
CA ARG A 820 29.34 32.03 16.51
C ARG A 820 29.31 30.51 16.44
N SER A 821 28.32 29.86 17.06
CA SER A 821 28.23 28.40 17.03
C SER A 821 27.90 27.88 15.63
N ILE A 822 26.97 28.53 14.93
CA ILE A 822 26.54 28.13 13.59
C ILE A 822 27.66 28.23 12.54
N GLN A 823 28.44 29.32 12.55
CA GLN A 823 29.61 29.46 11.68
C GLN A 823 30.68 28.42 12.01
N SER A 824 30.89 28.15 13.30
CA SER A 824 31.82 27.11 13.72
C SER A 824 31.39 25.72 13.21
N PHE A 825 30.09 25.40 13.17
CA PHE A 825 29.60 24.17 12.53
C PHE A 825 29.81 24.18 11.01
N ALA A 826 29.55 25.29 10.34
CA ALA A 826 29.81 25.43 8.90
C ALA A 826 31.28 25.16 8.55
N GLU A 827 32.21 25.65 9.38
CA GLU A 827 33.66 25.50 9.18
C GLU A 827 34.18 24.10 9.56
N ASN A 828 33.74 23.55 10.69
CA ASN A 828 34.31 22.33 11.25
C ASN A 828 33.57 21.03 10.87
N CYS A 829 32.31 21.14 10.42
CA CYS A 829 31.46 19.99 10.10
C CYS A 829 30.95 20.03 8.64
N PRO A 830 31.83 19.85 7.63
CA PRO A 830 31.45 19.98 6.22
C PRO A 830 30.51 18.87 5.70
N SER A 831 30.28 17.83 6.51
CA SER A 831 29.40 16.69 6.17
C SER A 831 27.93 16.92 6.53
N ILE A 832 27.55 18.11 7.03
CA ILE A 832 26.18 18.44 7.36
C ILE A 832 25.30 18.34 6.11
N LEU A 833 24.23 17.54 6.22
CA LEU A 833 23.21 17.31 5.21
C LEU A 833 21.88 17.97 5.60
N GLU A 834 21.58 18.07 6.89
CA GLU A 834 20.31 18.57 7.42
C GLU A 834 20.59 19.47 8.63
N ILE A 835 20.08 20.69 8.60
CA ILE A 835 20.15 21.62 9.72
C ILE A 835 18.80 22.30 9.97
N ASP A 836 18.37 22.26 11.24
CA ASP A 836 17.14 22.89 11.71
C ASP A 836 17.45 23.91 12.79
N LEU A 837 17.21 25.18 12.46
CA LEU A 837 17.45 26.36 13.31
C LEU A 837 16.12 27.06 13.65
N HIS A 838 15.00 26.35 13.62
CA HIS A 838 13.70 26.93 13.94
C HIS A 838 13.72 27.69 15.28
N ASP A 839 13.14 28.88 15.32
CA ASP A 839 13.06 29.79 16.49
C ASP A 839 14.42 30.11 17.18
N CYS A 840 15.54 30.02 16.44
CA CYS A 840 16.85 30.44 16.92
C CYS A 840 17.06 31.95 16.73
N LYS A 841 16.50 32.76 17.63
CA LYS A 841 16.32 34.22 17.46
C LYS A 841 17.61 35.04 17.30
N LEU A 842 18.77 34.54 17.74
CA LEU A 842 20.06 35.25 17.63
C LEU A 842 20.87 34.83 16.38
N VAL A 843 20.32 33.96 15.54
CA VAL A 843 20.91 33.55 14.25
C VAL A 843 20.61 34.63 13.22
N THR A 844 21.66 35.16 12.58
CA THR A 844 21.56 36.24 11.58
C THR A 844 22.21 35.83 10.25
N SER A 845 22.02 36.64 9.20
CA SER A 845 22.43 36.35 7.83
C SER A 845 23.87 35.83 7.60
N PRO A 846 24.94 36.35 8.24
CA PRO A 846 26.31 35.85 8.01
C PRO A 846 26.51 34.37 8.34
N SER A 847 25.77 33.84 9.31
CA SER A 847 25.86 32.41 9.66
C SER A 847 25.14 31.52 8.64
N VAL A 848 24.00 31.98 8.12
CA VAL A 848 23.27 31.32 7.04
C VAL A 848 24.10 31.31 5.74
N THR A 849 24.74 32.44 5.40
CA THR A 849 25.68 32.48 4.27
C THR A 849 26.80 31.47 4.46
N ALA A 850 27.42 31.42 5.64
CA ALA A 850 28.51 30.49 5.93
C ALA A 850 28.06 29.03 5.72
N LEU A 851 26.89 28.65 6.24
CA LEU A 851 26.32 27.32 6.05
C LEU A 851 26.17 26.97 4.57
N ILE A 852 25.49 27.81 3.79
CA ILE A 852 25.21 27.50 2.39
C ILE A 852 26.50 27.44 1.57
N VAL A 853 27.43 28.39 1.77
CA VAL A 853 28.69 28.46 1.01
C VAL A 853 29.58 27.24 1.25
N THR A 854 29.67 26.79 2.50
CA THR A 854 30.56 25.69 2.92
C THR A 854 29.94 24.32 2.71
N LEU A 855 28.64 24.15 3.02
CA LEU A 855 27.97 22.86 3.04
C LEU A 855 27.37 22.50 1.67
N ARG A 856 28.22 22.13 0.71
CA ARG A 856 27.81 21.81 -0.68
C ARG A 856 26.84 20.63 -0.83
N HIS A 857 26.77 19.76 0.16
CA HIS A 857 25.88 18.60 0.18
C HIS A 857 24.62 18.82 1.04
N LEU A 858 24.40 20.04 1.54
CA LEU A 858 23.22 20.38 2.32
C LEU A 858 21.95 20.08 1.52
N ARG A 859 21.04 19.33 2.14
CA ARG A 859 19.77 18.88 1.56
C ARG A 859 18.58 19.62 2.15
N GLU A 860 18.67 19.98 3.42
CA GLU A 860 17.60 20.60 4.18
C GLU A 860 18.15 21.70 5.10
N LEU A 861 17.57 22.89 4.98
CA LEU A 861 17.85 24.06 5.81
C LEU A 861 16.53 24.65 6.29
N ARG A 862 16.28 24.61 7.60
CA ARG A 862 15.13 25.25 8.22
C ARG A 862 15.56 26.42 9.08
N LEU A 863 14.97 27.57 8.81
CA LEU A 863 15.26 28.86 9.43
C LEU A 863 13.97 29.54 9.92
N ALA A 864 12.89 28.76 10.06
CA ALA A 864 11.61 29.29 10.49
C ALA A 864 11.76 30.10 11.79
N HIS A 865 11.18 31.29 11.86
CA HIS A 865 11.27 32.23 13.00
C HIS A 865 12.67 32.78 13.31
N CYS A 866 13.64 32.67 12.39
CA CYS A 866 14.92 33.40 12.48
C CYS A 866 14.78 34.84 11.95
N ILE A 867 14.19 35.72 12.75
CA ILE A 867 13.77 37.08 12.35
C ILE A 867 14.91 38.01 11.89
N GLU A 868 16.15 37.75 12.33
CA GLU A 868 17.35 38.53 11.98
C GLU A 868 18.01 38.06 10.66
N VAL A 869 17.40 37.11 9.95
CA VAL A 869 17.82 36.68 8.62
C VAL A 869 17.16 37.56 7.56
N ASP A 870 18.00 38.16 6.72
CA ASP A 870 17.65 39.08 5.63
C ASP A 870 18.27 38.66 4.29
N ASP A 871 18.06 39.47 3.24
CA ASP A 871 18.55 39.16 1.89
C ASP A 871 20.05 38.96 1.79
N SER A 872 20.83 39.60 2.67
CA SER A 872 22.29 39.51 2.64
C SER A 872 22.78 38.08 2.89
N ALA A 873 21.95 37.22 3.50
CA ALA A 873 22.23 35.80 3.69
C ALA A 873 22.47 35.07 2.35
N PHE A 874 21.72 35.46 1.31
CA PHE A 874 21.69 34.79 0.02
C PHE A 874 22.42 35.59 -1.06
N LEU A 875 22.37 36.92 -1.02
CA LEU A 875 23.04 37.77 -2.01
C LEU A 875 24.56 37.65 -2.00
N LYS A 876 25.14 37.24 -0.86
CA LYS A 876 26.58 37.01 -0.70
C LYS A 876 27.03 35.62 -1.19
N LEU A 877 26.13 34.78 -1.69
CA LEU A 877 26.50 33.48 -2.25
C LEU A 877 27.35 33.67 -3.53
N PRO A 878 28.36 32.83 -3.79
CA PRO A 878 29.21 32.93 -4.98
C PRO A 878 28.40 32.83 -6.28
N GLU A 879 28.55 33.79 -7.18
CA GLU A 879 27.69 34.00 -8.36
C GLU A 879 27.43 32.71 -9.18
N PHE A 880 28.47 31.93 -9.45
CA PHE A 880 28.39 30.71 -10.26
C PHE A 880 28.19 29.41 -9.46
N ALA A 881 28.02 29.49 -8.13
CA ALA A 881 27.83 28.31 -7.31
C ALA A 881 26.39 27.78 -7.39
N THR A 882 26.26 26.51 -7.75
CA THR A 882 25.01 25.74 -7.61
C THR A 882 25.05 24.84 -6.38
N TYR A 883 23.88 24.63 -5.80
CA TYR A 883 23.63 23.81 -4.61
C TYR A 883 22.61 22.74 -4.96
N ASP A 884 23.00 21.84 -5.87
CA ASP A 884 22.13 20.81 -6.45
C ASP A 884 21.65 19.75 -5.46
N SER A 885 22.18 19.72 -4.23
CA SER A 885 21.72 18.82 -3.17
C SER A 885 20.55 19.39 -2.38
N LEU A 886 20.37 20.71 -2.37
CA LEU A 886 19.36 21.38 -1.56
C LEU A 886 17.96 21.09 -2.13
N ARG A 887 17.06 20.58 -1.29
CA ARG A 887 15.70 20.18 -1.66
C ARG A 887 14.65 20.90 -0.83
N ILE A 888 14.95 21.19 0.43
CA ILE A 888 14.02 21.79 1.38
C ILE A 888 14.67 23.06 1.93
N LEU A 889 13.97 24.18 1.78
CA LEU A 889 14.32 25.44 2.40
C LEU A 889 13.08 26.03 3.06
N ASP A 890 13.15 26.24 4.37
CA ASP A 890 12.09 26.86 5.16
C ASP A 890 12.57 28.18 5.74
N LEU A 891 11.92 29.27 5.32
CA LEU A 891 12.17 30.66 5.72
C LEU A 891 10.92 31.27 6.35
N THR A 892 10.05 30.45 6.95
CA THR A 892 8.84 30.92 7.61
C THR A 892 9.16 32.04 8.60
N ALA A 893 8.49 33.19 8.54
CA ALA A 893 8.69 34.34 9.41
C ALA A 893 10.12 34.93 9.42
N CYS A 894 10.92 34.70 8.38
CA CYS A 894 12.13 35.49 8.11
C CYS A 894 11.73 36.81 7.43
N GLU A 895 11.13 37.72 8.20
CA GLU A 895 10.39 38.87 7.63
C GLU A 895 11.24 39.81 6.76
N ASN A 896 12.55 39.84 6.97
CA ASN A 896 13.48 40.70 6.23
C ASN A 896 13.96 40.08 4.90
N VAL A 897 13.51 38.88 4.55
CA VAL A 897 13.74 38.26 3.25
C VAL A 897 12.74 38.82 2.22
N LYS A 898 13.28 39.30 1.10
CA LYS A 898 12.59 39.98 -0.01
C LYS A 898 12.94 39.31 -1.35
N ASP A 899 12.51 39.94 -2.44
CA ASP A 899 12.59 39.37 -3.79
C ASP A 899 14.01 39.06 -4.28
N ASP A 900 14.99 39.90 -3.95
CA ASP A 900 16.37 39.72 -4.41
C ASP A 900 16.98 38.42 -3.85
N ALA A 901 16.66 38.08 -2.59
CA ALA A 901 17.07 36.82 -2.01
C ALA A 901 16.40 35.61 -2.67
N VAL A 902 15.08 35.67 -2.91
CA VAL A 902 14.38 34.54 -3.53
C VAL A 902 14.89 34.29 -4.95
N GLU A 903 15.12 35.34 -5.73
CA GLU A 903 15.73 35.21 -7.06
C GLU A 903 17.11 34.55 -6.97
N ARG A 904 17.92 34.99 -6.00
CA ARG A 904 19.25 34.44 -5.77
C ARG A 904 19.21 32.98 -5.32
N ILE A 905 18.28 32.62 -4.44
CA ILE A 905 18.04 31.25 -3.93
C ILE A 905 17.69 30.33 -5.10
N VAL A 906 16.72 30.71 -5.94
CA VAL A 906 16.26 29.88 -7.05
C VAL A 906 17.37 29.67 -8.07
N HIS A 907 18.19 30.69 -8.34
CA HIS A 907 19.37 30.56 -9.19
C HIS A 907 20.42 29.62 -8.58
N ALA A 908 20.68 29.76 -7.27
CA ALA A 908 21.66 28.95 -6.57
C ALA A 908 21.23 27.48 -6.41
N ALA A 909 19.94 27.22 -6.21
CA ALA A 909 19.40 25.90 -5.88
C ALA A 909 18.24 25.52 -6.84
N PRO A 910 18.54 25.23 -8.12
CA PRO A 910 17.52 25.00 -9.16
C PRO A 910 16.71 23.70 -8.97
N ARG A 911 17.15 22.82 -8.08
CA ARG A 911 16.51 21.54 -7.75
C ARG A 911 15.69 21.58 -6.45
N LEU A 912 15.39 22.77 -5.93
CA LEU A 912 14.49 22.93 -4.79
C LEU A 912 13.12 22.30 -5.08
N ARG A 913 12.63 21.55 -4.10
CA ARG A 913 11.37 20.82 -4.17
C ARG A 913 10.33 21.37 -3.20
N ASN A 914 10.77 21.78 -2.02
CA ASN A 914 9.95 22.41 -1.00
C ASN A 914 10.53 23.77 -0.65
N LEU A 915 9.74 24.82 -0.86
CA LEU A 915 10.10 26.19 -0.52
C LEU A 915 9.01 26.81 0.36
N VAL A 916 9.37 27.18 1.58
CA VAL A 916 8.45 27.76 2.55
C VAL A 916 8.89 29.21 2.81
N LEU A 917 8.05 30.17 2.45
CA LEU A 917 8.28 31.61 2.58
C LEU A 917 7.12 32.26 3.38
N ALA A 918 6.42 31.46 4.18
CA ALA A 918 5.28 31.93 4.95
C ALA A 918 5.68 33.13 5.84
N LYS A 919 4.86 34.17 5.95
CA LYS A 919 5.13 35.39 6.76
C LYS A 919 6.34 36.21 6.31
N CYS A 920 6.90 35.97 5.12
CA CYS A 920 7.87 36.88 4.48
C CYS A 920 7.10 38.02 3.78
N ARG A 921 6.75 39.07 4.53
CA ARG A 921 5.76 40.09 4.11
C ARG A 921 6.18 40.95 2.90
N PHE A 922 7.47 41.01 2.58
CA PHE A 922 8.00 41.80 1.47
C PHE A 922 8.15 41.01 0.16
N ILE A 923 7.73 39.75 0.14
CA ILE A 923 7.67 38.93 -1.08
C ILE A 923 6.58 39.46 -2.00
N THR A 924 6.95 39.73 -3.25
CA THR A 924 6.04 40.22 -4.31
C THR A 924 5.96 39.23 -5.47
N ASP A 925 5.20 39.59 -6.50
CA ASP A 925 5.16 38.89 -7.78
C ASP A 925 6.54 38.57 -8.34
N ARG A 926 7.54 39.45 -8.15
CA ARG A 926 8.90 39.24 -8.66
C ARG A 926 9.53 37.96 -8.10
N SER A 927 9.37 37.69 -6.81
CA SER A 927 9.79 36.40 -6.21
C SER A 927 9.10 35.22 -6.86
N VAL A 928 7.79 35.30 -7.07
CA VAL A 928 7.01 34.21 -7.67
C VAL A 928 7.46 33.96 -9.11
N MET A 929 7.76 35.02 -9.88
CA MET A 929 8.34 34.89 -11.22
C MET A 929 9.71 34.19 -11.20
N ALA A 930 10.53 34.45 -10.18
CA ALA A 930 11.77 33.71 -10.00
C ALA A 930 11.51 32.24 -9.66
N ILE A 931 10.61 31.95 -8.71
CA ILE A 931 10.21 30.59 -8.31
C ILE A 931 9.74 29.76 -9.51
N CYS A 932 9.09 30.37 -10.51
CA CYS A 932 8.69 29.70 -11.75
C CYS A 932 9.85 28.98 -12.46
N ARG A 933 11.10 29.45 -12.30
CA ARG A 933 12.31 28.83 -12.88
C ARG A 933 12.61 27.44 -12.30
N LEU A 934 12.05 27.07 -11.13
CA LEU A 934 12.17 25.72 -10.56
C LEU A 934 11.37 24.68 -11.36
N GLY A 935 10.34 25.10 -12.10
CA GLY A 935 9.56 24.28 -13.02
C GLY A 935 9.06 22.97 -12.39
N LYS A 936 9.40 21.84 -13.02
CA LYS A 936 8.96 20.50 -12.61
C LYS A 936 9.52 20.02 -11.26
N ASN A 937 10.50 20.71 -10.68
CA ASN A 937 11.11 20.29 -9.42
C ASN A 937 10.26 20.69 -8.22
N LEU A 938 9.52 21.79 -8.32
CA LEU A 938 8.73 22.35 -7.23
C LEU A 938 7.45 21.55 -6.99
N HIS A 939 7.32 21.00 -5.79
CA HIS A 939 6.16 20.20 -5.37
C HIS A 939 5.40 20.81 -4.19
N TYR A 940 6.09 21.54 -3.32
CA TYR A 940 5.53 22.18 -2.13
C TYR A 940 5.96 23.64 -2.11
N VAL A 941 4.99 24.56 -2.04
CA VAL A 941 5.26 25.98 -1.89
C VAL A 941 4.31 26.60 -0.88
N HIS A 942 4.85 27.32 0.10
CA HIS A 942 4.04 28.02 1.10
C HIS A 942 4.38 29.51 1.07
N LEU A 943 3.40 30.32 0.69
CA LEU A 943 3.48 31.77 0.52
C LEU A 943 2.48 32.52 1.41
N GLY A 944 1.79 31.83 2.33
CA GLY A 944 0.88 32.48 3.27
C GLY A 944 1.51 33.70 3.99
N HIS A 945 0.74 34.78 4.14
CA HIS A 945 1.11 36.10 4.64
C HIS A 945 2.06 36.91 3.74
N CYS A 946 2.25 36.52 2.48
CA CYS A 946 2.90 37.35 1.45
C CYS A 946 1.84 38.20 0.73
N SER A 947 1.43 39.32 1.33
CA SER A 947 0.25 40.08 0.90
C SER A 947 0.37 40.79 -0.46
N ASN A 948 1.59 40.90 -1.01
CA ASN A 948 1.88 41.62 -2.25
C ASN A 948 1.91 40.70 -3.49
N ILE A 949 1.38 39.47 -3.36
CA ILE A 949 1.24 38.53 -4.48
C ILE A 949 -0.11 38.74 -5.15
N THR A 950 -0.11 38.91 -6.46
CA THR A 950 -1.29 39.13 -7.29
C THR A 950 -1.68 37.89 -8.10
N ASP A 951 -2.85 37.96 -8.74
CA ASP A 951 -3.32 36.93 -9.66
C ASP A 951 -2.37 36.64 -10.82
N SER A 952 -1.64 37.65 -11.30
CA SER A 952 -0.67 37.51 -12.41
C SER A 952 0.47 36.55 -12.05
N ALA A 953 0.99 36.67 -10.83
CA ALA A 953 2.04 35.79 -10.31
C ALA A 953 1.56 34.35 -10.14
N VAL A 954 0.39 34.14 -9.51
CA VAL A 954 -0.18 32.80 -9.33
C VAL A 954 -0.44 32.13 -10.68
N SER A 955 -0.98 32.88 -11.64
CA SER A 955 -1.23 32.40 -13.00
C SER A 955 0.05 31.91 -13.69
N ARG A 956 1.16 32.65 -13.57
CA ARG A 956 2.45 32.24 -14.16
C ARG A 956 3.08 31.06 -13.40
N LEU A 957 2.92 31.03 -12.08
CA LEU A 957 3.39 29.93 -11.24
C LEU A 957 2.75 28.60 -11.64
N VAL A 958 1.41 28.59 -11.80
CA VAL A 958 0.65 27.41 -12.23
C VAL A 958 1.14 26.89 -13.58
N LYS A 959 1.31 27.80 -14.57
CA LYS A 959 1.77 27.45 -15.91
C LYS A 959 3.17 26.84 -15.92
N SER A 960 4.07 27.37 -15.08
CA SER A 960 5.48 26.97 -15.07
C SER A 960 5.75 25.74 -14.18
N CYS A 961 5.04 25.63 -13.05
CA CYS A 961 5.25 24.63 -12.01
C CYS A 961 4.04 23.67 -11.88
N ASN A 962 3.72 22.97 -12.96
CA ASN A 962 2.54 22.08 -13.02
C ASN A 962 2.59 20.84 -12.11
N ARG A 963 3.71 20.62 -11.39
CA ARG A 963 3.88 19.49 -10.46
C ARG A 963 3.57 19.84 -8.99
N ILE A 964 3.09 21.05 -8.72
CA ILE A 964 2.70 21.49 -7.38
C ILE A 964 1.60 20.59 -6.82
N ARG A 965 1.81 20.16 -5.58
CA ARG A 965 0.98 19.22 -4.83
C ARG A 965 0.35 19.89 -3.61
N TYR A 966 1.13 20.78 -3.00
CA TYR A 966 0.75 21.60 -1.86
C TYR A 966 1.05 23.06 -2.20
N ILE A 967 0.03 23.92 -2.03
CA ILE A 967 0.20 25.36 -2.05
C ILE A 967 -0.57 26.01 -0.91
N ASP A 968 0.09 26.90 -0.18
CA ASP A 968 -0.57 27.73 0.84
C ASP A 968 -0.36 29.22 0.52
N LEU A 969 -1.45 29.94 0.38
CA LEU A 969 -1.56 31.36 0.04
C LEU A 969 -2.41 32.10 1.09
N ALA A 970 -2.47 31.60 2.33
CA ALA A 970 -3.20 32.25 3.41
C ALA A 970 -2.86 33.76 3.51
N CYS A 971 -3.82 34.64 3.81
CA CYS A 971 -3.62 36.08 3.97
C CYS A 971 -2.99 36.82 2.77
N CYS A 972 -3.05 36.25 1.56
CA CYS A 972 -2.66 36.93 0.32
C CYS A 972 -3.88 37.71 -0.21
N ASN A 973 -4.05 38.95 0.27
CA ASN A 973 -5.30 39.71 0.10
C ASN A 973 -5.54 40.26 -1.31
N LEU A 974 -4.53 40.29 -2.17
CA LEU A 974 -4.63 40.73 -3.57
C LEU A 974 -5.06 39.60 -4.52
N LEU A 975 -5.24 38.39 -4.01
CA LEU A 975 -5.71 37.25 -4.80
C LEU A 975 -7.24 37.29 -4.91
N THR A 976 -7.73 37.18 -6.13
CA THR A 976 -9.17 37.08 -6.43
C THR A 976 -9.53 35.66 -6.86
N ASP A 977 -10.78 35.46 -7.25
CA ASP A 977 -11.23 34.19 -7.84
C ASP A 977 -10.40 33.77 -9.06
N HIS A 978 -9.76 34.70 -9.77
CA HIS A 978 -8.89 34.39 -10.90
C HIS A 978 -7.71 33.50 -10.50
N SER A 979 -7.05 33.77 -9.38
CA SER A 979 -5.96 32.92 -8.87
C SER A 979 -6.40 31.49 -8.63
N VAL A 980 -7.55 31.31 -7.97
CA VAL A 980 -8.05 29.98 -7.61
C VAL A 980 -8.51 29.22 -8.85
N GLN A 981 -9.12 29.91 -9.82
CA GLN A 981 -9.43 29.33 -11.13
C GLN A 981 -8.19 28.78 -11.83
N GLN A 982 -7.07 29.50 -11.81
CA GLN A 982 -5.81 28.99 -12.35
C GLN A 982 -5.30 27.82 -11.52
N LEU A 983 -5.27 27.91 -10.19
CA LEU A 983 -4.80 26.82 -9.32
C LEU A 983 -5.59 25.53 -9.48
N ALA A 984 -6.90 25.62 -9.74
CA ALA A 984 -7.77 24.48 -10.00
C ALA A 984 -7.34 23.68 -11.26
N THR A 985 -6.56 24.26 -12.17
CA THR A 985 -6.03 23.57 -13.35
C THR A 985 -4.84 22.66 -13.06
N LEU A 986 -4.25 22.71 -11.86
CA LEU A 986 -3.09 21.89 -11.50
C LEU A 986 -3.50 20.40 -11.35
N PRO A 987 -2.93 19.47 -12.14
CA PRO A 987 -3.40 18.07 -12.21
C PRO A 987 -3.03 17.22 -10.99
N LYS A 988 -2.27 17.77 -10.05
CA LYS A 988 -1.69 17.07 -8.90
C LYS A 988 -2.02 17.71 -7.56
N LEU A 989 -2.82 18.78 -7.59
CA LEU A 989 -3.04 19.59 -6.41
C LEU A 989 -3.87 18.79 -5.39
N ARG A 990 -3.26 18.53 -4.24
CA ARG A 990 -3.91 17.81 -3.13
C ARG A 990 -4.29 18.71 -1.98
N ARG A 991 -3.51 19.78 -1.77
CA ARG A 991 -3.64 20.63 -0.61
C ARG A 991 -3.58 22.08 -1.01
N ILE A 992 -4.59 22.83 -0.59
CA ILE A 992 -4.68 24.27 -0.82
C ILE A 992 -5.04 25.01 0.47
N GLY A 993 -4.24 26.02 0.79
CA GLY A 993 -4.48 26.95 1.89
C GLY A 993 -4.82 28.35 1.37
N LEU A 994 -5.97 28.88 1.74
CA LEU A 994 -6.48 30.20 1.34
C LEU A 994 -7.05 30.98 2.55
N VAL A 995 -6.60 30.63 3.76
CA VAL A 995 -7.11 31.21 5.01
C VAL A 995 -7.00 32.75 4.98
N LYS A 996 -8.09 33.47 5.27
CA LYS A 996 -8.17 34.96 5.25
C LYS A 996 -7.94 35.62 3.88
N CYS A 997 -8.14 34.93 2.76
CA CYS A 997 -8.13 35.58 1.45
C CYS A 997 -9.50 36.23 1.17
N GLN A 998 -9.62 37.53 1.42
CA GLN A 998 -10.93 38.23 1.51
C GLN A 998 -11.68 38.38 0.18
N ALA A 999 -10.99 38.36 -0.95
CA ALA A 999 -11.59 38.52 -2.28
C ALA A 999 -11.98 37.18 -2.93
N ILE A 1000 -11.86 36.07 -2.20
CA ILE A 1000 -12.30 34.73 -2.63
C ILE A 1000 -13.79 34.57 -2.34
N THR A 1001 -14.55 34.22 -3.36
CA THR A 1001 -16.00 33.99 -3.32
C THR A 1001 -16.34 32.54 -3.68
N ASP A 1002 -17.62 32.21 -3.74
CA ASP A 1002 -18.07 30.89 -4.21
C ASP A 1002 -17.59 30.59 -5.64
N GLN A 1003 -17.27 31.60 -6.46
CA GLN A 1003 -16.73 31.39 -7.80
C GLN A 1003 -15.37 30.65 -7.76
N SER A 1004 -14.52 30.95 -6.77
CA SER A 1004 -13.29 30.18 -6.51
C SER A 1004 -13.59 28.73 -6.15
N ILE A 1005 -14.59 28.54 -5.31
CA ILE A 1005 -14.94 27.23 -4.77
C ILE A 1005 -15.54 26.35 -5.86
N LEU A 1006 -16.42 26.92 -6.69
CA LEU A 1006 -16.97 26.29 -7.88
C LEU A 1006 -15.87 25.93 -8.88
N ALA A 1007 -14.83 26.76 -9.02
CA ALA A 1007 -13.69 26.41 -9.87
C ALA A 1007 -12.87 25.22 -9.32
N LEU A 1008 -12.71 25.11 -8.01
CA LEU A 1008 -12.06 23.94 -7.37
C LEU A 1008 -12.94 22.68 -7.43
N ALA A 1009 -14.26 22.85 -7.36
CA ALA A 1009 -15.25 21.79 -7.51
C ALA A 1009 -15.31 21.27 -8.95
N HIS A 1010 -15.30 22.19 -9.92
CA HIS A 1010 -15.42 21.92 -11.36
C HIS A 1010 -14.21 22.49 -12.10
N PRO A 1011 -13.02 21.89 -11.94
CA PRO A 1011 -11.84 22.37 -12.64
C PRO A 1011 -12.04 22.24 -14.15
N LYS A 1012 -11.97 23.37 -14.87
CA LYS A 1012 -12.01 23.45 -16.34
C LYS A 1012 -10.72 22.85 -16.91
N THR A 1013 -10.56 21.54 -16.80
CA THR A 1013 -9.49 20.78 -17.44
C THR A 1013 -10.06 20.07 -18.66
N SER A 1014 -9.23 19.84 -19.67
CA SER A 1014 -9.62 19.26 -20.96
C SER A 1014 -10.28 17.88 -20.83
N HIS A 1015 -10.27 17.25 -19.63
CA HIS A 1015 -10.93 15.98 -19.31
C HIS A 1015 -11.77 16.04 -18.05
N PRO A 1016 -12.86 15.27 -17.98
CA PRO A 1016 -13.58 15.03 -16.74
C PRO A 1016 -12.74 14.13 -15.81
N SER A 1017 -11.74 14.72 -15.15
CA SER A 1017 -10.95 14.06 -14.10
C SER A 1017 -11.52 14.43 -12.73
N VAL A 1018 -11.67 13.44 -11.85
CA VAL A 1018 -12.11 13.65 -10.46
C VAL A 1018 -11.06 14.48 -9.72
N SER A 1019 -11.48 15.55 -9.04
CA SER A 1019 -10.59 16.44 -8.27
C SER A 1019 -9.66 15.65 -7.33
N SER A 1020 -8.35 15.94 -7.37
CA SER A 1020 -7.34 15.30 -6.52
C SER A 1020 -7.22 15.93 -5.12
N LEU A 1021 -8.05 16.92 -4.80
CA LEU A 1021 -8.00 17.65 -3.54
C LEU A 1021 -8.35 16.74 -2.34
N GLU A 1022 -7.46 16.75 -1.35
CA GLU A 1022 -7.56 15.98 -0.12
C GLU A 1022 -7.73 16.88 1.10
N ARG A 1023 -7.15 18.09 1.09
CA ARG A 1023 -7.27 19.07 2.19
C ARG A 1023 -7.45 20.49 1.65
N VAL A 1024 -8.46 21.18 2.17
CA VAL A 1024 -8.79 22.57 1.80
C VAL A 1024 -8.92 23.43 3.06
N HIS A 1025 -8.15 24.51 3.14
CA HIS A 1025 -8.20 25.45 4.27
C HIS A 1025 -8.74 26.81 3.80
N LEU A 1026 -9.96 27.16 4.22
CA LEU A 1026 -10.72 28.35 3.80
C LEU A 1026 -11.17 29.22 4.98
N SER A 1027 -10.55 29.03 6.15
CA SER A 1027 -10.90 29.76 7.37
C SER A 1027 -10.83 31.28 7.15
N TYR A 1028 -11.84 31.99 7.64
CA TYR A 1028 -12.02 33.44 7.52
C TYR A 1028 -12.16 33.98 6.08
N CYS A 1029 -12.49 33.13 5.10
CA CYS A 1029 -12.98 33.59 3.80
C CYS A 1029 -14.48 33.90 3.95
N THR A 1030 -14.81 35.13 4.33
CA THR A 1030 -16.17 35.49 4.80
C THR A 1030 -17.21 35.65 3.69
N ARG A 1031 -16.80 35.65 2.42
CA ARG A 1031 -17.68 35.76 1.24
C ARG A 1031 -18.08 34.39 0.66
N LEU A 1032 -17.85 33.32 1.41
CA LEU A 1032 -18.25 31.97 1.04
C LEU A 1032 -19.63 31.65 1.60
N HIS A 1033 -20.47 31.03 0.78
CA HIS A 1033 -21.79 30.57 1.17
C HIS A 1033 -21.86 29.05 1.14
N ARG A 1034 -22.98 28.53 1.64
CA ARG A 1034 -23.22 27.10 1.75
C ARG A 1034 -23.22 26.41 0.39
N GLY A 1035 -23.88 27.01 -0.62
CA GLY A 1035 -23.92 26.47 -1.98
C GLY A 1035 -22.54 26.25 -2.62
N GLY A 1036 -21.58 27.16 -2.41
CA GLY A 1036 -20.20 26.99 -2.90
C GLY A 1036 -19.51 25.79 -2.26
N ILE A 1037 -19.53 25.70 -0.92
CA ILE A 1037 -18.93 24.57 -0.20
C ILE A 1037 -19.66 23.26 -0.46
N HIS A 1038 -20.97 23.30 -0.62
CA HIS A 1038 -21.80 22.16 -1.00
C HIS A 1038 -21.35 21.59 -2.34
N ALA A 1039 -21.15 22.45 -3.35
CA ALA A 1039 -20.57 22.07 -4.62
C ALA A 1039 -19.14 21.50 -4.47
N LEU A 1040 -18.29 22.11 -3.64
CA LEU A 1040 -16.93 21.61 -3.37
C LEU A 1040 -16.96 20.19 -2.78
N LEU A 1041 -17.78 19.96 -1.76
CA LEU A 1041 -17.88 18.68 -1.07
C LEU A 1041 -18.34 17.59 -2.03
N ASN A 1042 -19.33 17.87 -2.88
CA ASN A 1042 -19.90 16.89 -3.80
C ASN A 1042 -18.99 16.57 -4.98
N ASN A 1043 -18.17 17.52 -5.43
CA ASN A 1043 -17.29 17.30 -6.59
C ASN A 1043 -15.83 16.98 -6.20
N CYS A 1044 -15.47 17.05 -4.92
CA CYS A 1044 -14.17 16.62 -4.39
C CYS A 1044 -14.32 15.42 -3.41
N PRO A 1045 -14.50 14.18 -3.90
CA PRO A 1045 -14.79 13.03 -3.05
C PRO A 1045 -13.61 12.58 -2.17
N ARG A 1046 -12.37 12.96 -2.52
CA ARG A 1046 -11.17 12.68 -1.73
C ARG A 1046 -10.91 13.69 -0.60
N LEU A 1047 -11.75 14.72 -0.47
CA LEU A 1047 -11.60 15.74 0.55
C LEU A 1047 -11.84 15.13 1.93
N THR A 1048 -10.76 14.99 2.71
CA THR A 1048 -10.77 14.43 4.08
C THR A 1048 -10.55 15.51 5.14
N HIS A 1049 -10.25 16.74 4.74
CA HIS A 1049 -10.09 17.87 5.65
C HIS A 1049 -10.61 19.16 5.02
N LEU A 1050 -11.50 19.84 5.74
CA LEU A 1050 -12.05 21.13 5.36
C LEU A 1050 -12.07 22.08 6.56
N SER A 1051 -11.39 23.22 6.45
CA SER A 1051 -11.32 24.23 7.50
C SER A 1051 -12.13 25.47 7.09
N LEU A 1052 -13.17 25.81 7.86
CA LEU A 1052 -14.10 26.92 7.63
C LEU A 1052 -14.26 27.79 8.89
N THR A 1053 -13.22 27.82 9.73
CA THR A 1053 -13.20 28.59 10.98
C THR A 1053 -13.42 30.06 10.68
N GLY A 1054 -14.37 30.71 11.35
CA GLY A 1054 -14.70 32.12 11.10
C GLY A 1054 -15.44 32.42 9.79
N VAL A 1055 -16.04 31.42 9.13
CA VAL A 1055 -16.90 31.59 7.95
C VAL A 1055 -18.37 31.59 8.42
N PRO A 1056 -19.07 32.74 8.46
CA PRO A 1056 -20.33 32.88 9.21
C PRO A 1056 -21.43 31.87 8.87
N PRO A 1057 -21.68 31.51 7.59
CA PRO A 1057 -22.73 30.53 7.25
C PRO A 1057 -22.55 29.12 7.86
N PHE A 1058 -21.36 28.81 8.37
CA PHE A 1058 -20.99 27.50 8.95
C PHE A 1058 -20.84 27.51 10.48
N LEU A 1059 -21.05 28.65 11.14
CA LEU A 1059 -20.95 28.78 12.61
C LEU A 1059 -22.28 28.50 13.32
N THR A 1060 -23.18 27.73 12.69
CA THR A 1060 -24.45 27.33 13.30
C THR A 1060 -24.25 26.07 14.14
N GLN A 1061 -25.01 25.92 15.23
CA GLN A 1061 -25.00 24.69 16.05
C GLN A 1061 -25.29 23.43 15.21
N GLU A 1062 -26.10 23.59 14.17
CA GLU A 1062 -26.46 22.55 13.22
C GLU A 1062 -25.25 21.98 12.47
N LEU A 1063 -24.29 22.83 12.06
CA LEU A 1063 -23.13 22.43 11.26
C LEU A 1063 -21.90 22.14 12.12
N THR A 1064 -21.70 22.91 13.19
CA THR A 1064 -20.54 22.78 14.09
C THR A 1064 -20.50 21.45 14.84
N LYS A 1065 -21.63 20.74 14.97
CA LYS A 1065 -21.69 19.38 15.56
C LYS A 1065 -20.87 18.32 14.80
N PHE A 1066 -20.52 18.57 13.54
CA PHE A 1066 -19.67 17.68 12.73
C PHE A 1066 -18.20 18.08 12.76
N CYS A 1067 -17.86 19.19 13.42
CA CYS A 1067 -16.48 19.60 13.60
C CYS A 1067 -15.77 18.67 14.58
N ARG A 1068 -14.45 18.55 14.42
CA ARG A 1068 -13.60 18.00 15.48
C ARG A 1068 -13.64 18.91 16.71
N GLU A 1069 -13.27 18.39 17.87
CA GLU A 1069 -13.14 19.23 19.06
C GLU A 1069 -12.08 20.32 18.84
N ALA A 1070 -12.37 21.53 19.33
CA ALA A 1070 -11.41 22.62 19.31
C ALA A 1070 -10.26 22.30 20.28
N PRO A 1071 -9.00 22.64 19.93
CA PRO A 1071 -7.87 22.44 20.83
C PRO A 1071 -8.10 23.08 22.21
N LYS A 1072 -7.71 22.38 23.28
CA LYS A 1072 -7.93 22.82 24.68
C LYS A 1072 -7.25 24.15 24.99
N GLU A 1073 -6.18 24.47 24.27
CA GLU A 1073 -5.38 25.68 24.39
C GLU A 1073 -6.06 26.94 23.80
N PHE A 1074 -7.14 26.79 23.02
CA PHE A 1074 -7.81 27.92 22.39
C PHE A 1074 -8.54 28.79 23.42
N THR A 1075 -8.58 30.09 23.21
CA THR A 1075 -9.43 31.00 24.00
C THR A 1075 -10.90 30.71 23.74
N GLN A 1076 -11.79 31.17 24.62
CA GLN A 1076 -13.23 30.99 24.41
C GLN A 1076 -13.66 31.60 23.07
N GLN A 1077 -13.18 32.81 22.75
CA GLN A 1077 -13.45 33.46 21.45
C GLN A 1077 -12.94 32.65 20.25
N GLN A 1078 -11.79 31.97 20.36
CA GLN A 1078 -11.26 31.11 19.31
C GLN A 1078 -12.09 29.83 19.13
N ARG A 1079 -12.61 29.27 20.23
CA ARG A 1079 -13.52 28.12 20.20
C ARG A 1079 -14.87 28.48 19.59
N ASP A 1080 -15.40 29.67 19.89
CA ASP A 1080 -16.71 30.13 19.40
C ASP A 1080 -16.76 30.24 17.86
N VAL A 1081 -15.63 30.49 17.22
CA VAL A 1081 -15.51 30.57 15.75
C VAL A 1081 -14.88 29.32 15.12
N PHE A 1082 -14.52 28.31 15.91
CA PHE A 1082 -13.85 27.10 15.45
C PHE A 1082 -14.80 26.26 14.60
N CYS A 1083 -14.39 25.99 13.36
CA CYS A 1083 -15.16 25.18 12.43
C CYS A 1083 -14.20 24.43 11.52
N VAL A 1084 -13.91 23.17 11.89
CA VAL A 1084 -12.96 22.30 11.17
C VAL A 1084 -13.51 20.89 11.10
N PHE A 1085 -13.67 20.41 9.89
CA PHE A 1085 -14.15 19.08 9.58
C PHE A 1085 -12.95 18.20 9.18
N SER A 1086 -12.85 16.99 9.73
CA SER A 1086 -11.74 16.08 9.47
C SER A 1086 -12.22 14.64 9.46
N GLY A 1087 -11.69 13.83 8.55
CA GLY A 1087 -12.10 12.45 8.34
C GLY A 1087 -13.60 12.36 8.13
N ASP A 1088 -14.26 11.58 8.98
CA ASP A 1088 -15.71 11.38 8.95
C ASP A 1088 -16.52 12.69 9.11
N GLY A 1089 -16.01 13.69 9.82
CA GLY A 1089 -16.68 14.98 9.99
C GLY A 1089 -16.93 15.73 8.66
N VAL A 1090 -16.10 15.51 7.64
CA VAL A 1090 -16.31 16.07 6.29
C VAL A 1090 -17.45 15.36 5.57
N ASN A 1091 -17.57 14.03 5.74
CA ASN A 1091 -18.64 13.24 5.15
C ASN A 1091 -19.99 13.62 5.77
N ARG A 1092 -20.05 13.70 7.10
CA ARG A 1092 -21.27 14.12 7.81
C ARG A 1092 -21.74 15.53 7.44
N LEU A 1093 -20.80 16.47 7.22
CA LEU A 1093 -21.14 17.81 6.70
C LEU A 1093 -21.71 17.75 5.28
N ARG A 1094 -21.10 16.95 4.40
CA ARG A 1094 -21.55 16.74 3.00
C ARG A 1094 -22.98 16.20 2.97
N ASP A 1095 -23.26 15.17 3.75
CA ASP A 1095 -24.58 14.53 3.81
C ASP A 1095 -25.64 15.50 4.35
N HIS A 1096 -25.28 16.27 5.37
CA HIS A 1096 -26.19 17.25 5.95
C HIS A 1096 -26.60 18.36 4.97
N LEU A 1097 -25.64 18.96 4.25
CA LEU A 1097 -25.94 19.98 3.23
C LEU A 1097 -26.72 19.41 2.05
N ASN A 1098 -26.42 18.17 1.62
CA ASN A 1098 -27.19 17.45 0.60
C ASN A 1098 -28.67 17.26 0.96
N GLN A 1099 -28.98 17.12 2.25
CA GLN A 1099 -30.34 16.92 2.74
C GLN A 1099 -31.14 18.22 2.95
N HIS A 1100 -30.47 19.35 3.22
CA HIS A 1100 -31.12 20.58 3.69
C HIS A 1100 -31.10 21.75 2.68
N GLU A 1101 -30.33 21.66 1.58
CA GLU A 1101 -30.24 22.72 0.55
C GLU A 1101 -30.94 22.39 -0.77
N SER A 1102 -31.83 21.38 -0.81
CA SER A 1102 -32.64 21.09 -2.00
C SER A 1102 -33.81 22.08 -2.17
N SER A 1103 -33.59 23.06 -3.08
CA SER A 1103 -34.52 24.04 -3.74
C SER A 1103 -34.70 25.41 -3.06
N PRO A 1104 -34.52 26.57 -3.77
CA PRO A 1104 -35.53 27.08 -4.72
C PRO A 1104 -35.01 27.86 -5.97
N HIS A 1105 -35.63 27.63 -7.15
CA HIS A 1105 -36.18 28.65 -8.07
C HIS A 1105 -36.74 28.02 -9.38
N GLU A 1106 -37.94 27.46 -9.29
CA GLU A 1106 -38.98 27.73 -10.29
C GLU A 1106 -39.82 28.88 -9.72
N GLU A 1107 -40.02 29.95 -10.49
CA GLU A 1107 -41.16 30.88 -10.50
C GLU A 1107 -40.75 32.22 -11.14
N THR A 1108 -41.06 32.38 -12.43
CA THR A 1108 -41.85 33.52 -12.90
C THR A 1108 -42.56 33.12 -14.19
N GLU A 1109 -43.83 33.49 -14.24
CA GLU A 1109 -44.91 32.96 -15.06
C GLU A 1109 -44.89 33.38 -16.53
N ALA A 1110 -45.68 32.63 -17.28
CA ALA A 1110 -46.14 32.80 -18.65
C ALA A 1110 -46.66 34.20 -19.04
N THR A 1111 -46.44 34.57 -20.30
CA THR A 1111 -47.48 35.12 -21.21
C THR A 1111 -47.09 34.92 -22.68
N MET A 1112 -48.13 34.89 -23.53
CA MET A 1112 -48.20 34.46 -24.93
C MET A 1112 -47.83 35.57 -25.95
N TYR A 1113 -47.65 35.10 -27.20
CA TYR A 1113 -47.85 35.76 -28.52
C TYR A 1113 -46.70 36.52 -29.21
N ASP A 1114 -46.40 36.00 -30.40
CA ASP A 1114 -46.22 36.63 -31.73
C ASP A 1114 -45.14 37.70 -32.03
N ASP A 1115 -44.62 37.48 -33.24
CA ASP A 1115 -44.15 38.41 -34.27
C ASP A 1115 -42.76 39.07 -34.17
N ASP A 1116 -41.95 38.64 -35.15
CA ASP A 1116 -41.29 39.44 -36.19
C ASP A 1116 -40.18 40.46 -35.88
N GLU A 1117 -39.30 40.49 -36.88
CA GLU A 1117 -38.48 41.58 -37.39
C GLU A 1117 -37.02 41.75 -36.91
N GLU A 1118 -36.17 41.60 -37.94
CA GLU A 1118 -34.86 42.22 -38.18
C GLU A 1118 -34.72 43.64 -37.61
N LEU A 1119 -33.49 44.03 -37.29
CA LEU A 1119 -32.76 45.13 -37.92
C LEU A 1119 -31.42 45.35 -37.19
N ASP A 1120 -30.35 44.99 -37.90
CA ASP A 1120 -29.28 45.87 -38.40
C ASP A 1120 -28.51 46.87 -37.51
N GLU A 1121 -27.24 46.96 -37.92
CA GLU A 1121 -26.35 48.14 -37.93
C GLU A 1121 -25.70 48.59 -36.60
N ASP A 1122 -24.42 48.98 -36.53
CA ASP A 1122 -23.31 48.99 -37.48
C ASP A 1122 -22.03 49.34 -36.70
N GLU A 1123 -20.88 49.20 -37.37
CA GLU A 1123 -19.64 50.02 -37.26
C GLU A 1123 -18.35 49.17 -37.41
N GLY A 1124 -17.90 49.06 -38.66
CA GLY A 1124 -16.84 49.97 -39.10
C GLY A 1124 -15.37 49.52 -39.02
N GLN A 1125 -14.94 48.79 -40.07
CA GLN A 1125 -13.67 48.91 -40.84
C GLN A 1125 -12.40 49.54 -40.23
N MET A 1126 -11.25 48.84 -40.34
CA MET A 1126 -10.10 49.29 -41.17
C MET A 1126 -8.97 48.24 -41.32
N THR A 1127 -8.77 47.81 -42.58
CA THR A 1127 -7.53 47.62 -43.36
C THR A 1127 -6.20 47.19 -42.73
N GLY A 1128 -5.54 46.20 -43.36
CA GLY A 1128 -4.09 45.97 -43.28
C GLY A 1128 -3.59 44.78 -44.12
N LEU A 1129 -3.42 44.98 -45.43
CA LEU A 1129 -2.69 44.10 -46.37
C LEU A 1129 -1.18 44.07 -46.07
N MET A 1130 -0.50 42.93 -46.26
CA MET A 1130 0.73 42.82 -47.09
C MET A 1130 1.27 41.38 -47.24
N ASN A 1131 1.25 40.93 -48.52
CA ASN A 1131 2.03 39.94 -49.29
C ASN A 1131 3.29 39.24 -48.72
N ALA A 1132 3.44 37.96 -49.08
CA ALA A 1132 4.49 37.39 -49.99
C ALA A 1132 4.44 35.84 -49.94
N THR A 1133 3.91 35.12 -50.96
CA THR A 1133 4.60 34.47 -52.12
C THR A 1133 5.65 33.39 -51.75
N VAL A 1134 5.80 32.19 -52.35
CA VAL A 1134 5.30 31.52 -53.59
C VAL A 1134 5.88 30.06 -53.64
N ILE A 1135 5.36 29.21 -54.55
CA ILE A 1135 5.89 27.93 -55.16
C ILE A 1135 5.37 26.61 -54.53
N ASN A 1136 4.29 26.01 -55.10
CA ASN A 1136 4.17 24.95 -56.15
C ASN A 1136 4.46 23.54 -55.61
N ASP A 1137 3.91 22.44 -56.13
CA ASP A 1137 2.85 22.05 -57.07
C ASP A 1137 2.81 20.51 -56.95
N GLY A 1138 1.72 19.87 -57.38
CA GLY A 1138 1.81 18.47 -57.83
C GLY A 1138 0.61 17.60 -57.48
N ASP A 1139 -0.51 17.87 -58.14
CA ASP A 1139 -1.23 16.97 -59.04
C ASP A 1139 -1.59 15.52 -58.64
N ASP A 1140 -2.89 15.30 -58.82
CA ASP A 1140 -3.55 14.23 -59.56
C ASP A 1140 -4.03 12.94 -58.86
N ASP A 1141 -5.36 12.82 -58.97
CA ASP A 1141 -6.14 11.67 -59.38
C ASP A 1141 -6.15 10.42 -58.49
N TYR A 1142 -7.32 10.12 -57.91
CA TYR A 1142 -8.27 9.23 -58.59
C TYR A 1142 -9.63 9.22 -57.86
N ILE A 1143 -10.67 9.43 -58.65
CA ILE A 1143 -12.07 9.11 -58.36
C ILE A 1143 -12.22 7.59 -58.58
N ASP A 1144 -12.77 6.85 -57.61
CA ASP A 1144 -13.71 5.80 -57.96
C ASP A 1144 -14.80 5.62 -56.89
N VAL A 1145 -15.98 5.34 -57.42
CA VAL A 1145 -17.30 5.45 -56.85
C VAL A 1145 -17.80 4.03 -56.57
N GLY A 1146 -18.33 3.74 -55.38
CA GLY A 1146 -19.29 2.64 -55.28
C GLY A 1146 -19.49 2.05 -53.89
N PRO A 1147 -20.70 1.56 -53.58
CA PRO A 1147 -21.27 1.70 -52.24
C PRO A 1147 -21.49 0.36 -51.52
N MET A 1148 -21.70 0.48 -50.20
CA MET A 1148 -22.64 -0.25 -49.34
C MET A 1148 -22.66 -1.79 -49.29
N ASN A 1149 -22.69 -2.24 -48.03
CA ASN A 1149 -23.25 -3.47 -47.46
C ASN A 1149 -22.34 -4.71 -47.40
N THR A 1150 -21.76 -4.95 -46.23
CA THR A 1150 -22.34 -5.84 -45.20
C THR A 1150 -21.76 -5.54 -43.83
#